data_AF-A0A954SLA9-F1
#
_entry.id   AF-A0A954SLA9-F1
#
_cell.length_a   1.000
_cell.length_b   1.000
_cell.length_c   1.000
_cell.angle_alpha   90.00
_cell.angle_beta   90.00
_cell.angle_gamma   90.00
#
_symmetry.space_group_name_H-M   'P 1'
#
loop_
_entity.id
_entity.type
_entity.pdbx_description
1 polymer ?
#
loop_
_entity_poly.entity_id
_entity_poly.type
_entity_poly.pdbx_seq_one_letter_code
_entity_poly.pdbx_strand_id
1 'polypeptide(L)'
;MTITRSWQLACFLAVGLVASVTHAADPALSLNKGEKVVLIGNTLAERLQYFSNFETGLQLRNADKEVVVRNLGWSGDTINLRLRSKDFPDHGHTLLHHQPDVILAFFGYNESFAGPAGVEQFEQDLATFLANLKEMKYPVATIERGSSEPQLQDGPGKAEKTPRIVLVTPLANENLTDRGILAADRNNENLALYAAAMKKVAAANGVTCIDLFAATRDLMAGKSDLTINGCHLNEAGDKAVTAILNDLLFGPASSKANVDALHAAVAEKNLQHFYDYRAVNGYYIYGGRKNPFGVVNFPAEFEKLRKMVAVRDARIWKIAQGKAVSEKIDDSGTGDFVTVDSNFKSEVLITPPEEALKSFTLPEGFEISLWASEVDFPDLENPVQFAFDAKGRMFVTTMPTYPQYLPGTPVSDKVLIFEDADRNGSAEKMTVFADGLHLPTGIELGDNGAYVAQQPNVMFLKDTDGDDKADVRELVLHGFDSADSHHSISAFEWGPGGDLYFQEGTFHHSQIESPYGPKLSHNAAVYRYEPKTEKFDVFVEYNFANPWGHCWDDWGQDFVADASGGANYFAAAFSGEVDFPRQHPGLKQFLVKQWRPTCGCEIVSSRHFPDEMQGDYLLNNCIGFQGTLQYRFKDDGSGFHADPVEPLLRSSDPNFRPVDLMFGPDGALYILDWFNPLVGHMQHSIRDPNRDKSHGRIWKITNKN
;
A
#
# COMPACT_ATOMS: atom_id res chain seq x y z
N MET A 1 13.08 -45.19 17.11
CA MET A 1 12.64 -46.31 16.25
C MET A 1 12.08 -45.68 14.99
N THR A 2 12.81 -45.88 13.91
CA THR A 2 12.68 -45.26 12.59
C THR A 2 11.35 -45.62 11.94
N ILE A 3 10.52 -44.65 11.58
CA ILE A 3 9.44 -44.83 10.62
C ILE A 3 9.53 -43.71 9.58
N THR A 4 9.91 -44.14 8.38
CA THR A 4 10.10 -43.41 7.13
C THR A 4 8.82 -42.74 6.63
N ARG A 5 8.89 -41.43 6.34
CA ARG A 5 7.88 -40.69 5.57
C ARG A 5 7.94 -41.10 4.10
N SER A 6 6.92 -41.78 3.62
CA SER A 6 6.63 -41.96 2.20
C SER A 6 5.95 -40.69 1.68
N TRP A 7 6.66 -39.99 0.79
CA TRP A 7 6.16 -38.86 0.01
C TRP A 7 5.15 -39.39 -1.02
N GLN A 8 3.90 -38.95 -0.97
CA GLN A 8 3.02 -39.00 -2.14
C GLN A 8 3.01 -37.62 -2.78
N LEU A 9 3.79 -37.51 -3.85
CA LEU A 9 3.62 -36.51 -4.89
C LEU A 9 2.17 -36.58 -5.37
N ALA A 10 1.37 -35.55 -5.10
CA ALA A 10 0.23 -35.24 -5.93
C ALA A 10 0.77 -34.59 -7.21
N CYS A 11 0.97 -35.42 -8.23
CA CYS A 11 1.27 -34.96 -9.59
C CYS A 11 0.06 -34.18 -10.12
N PHE A 12 0.12 -32.85 -10.07
CA PHE A 12 -0.64 -32.00 -11.01
C PHE A 12 -0.02 -32.18 -12.40
N LEU A 13 -0.65 -33.07 -13.17
CA LEU A 13 -0.37 -33.30 -14.59
C LEU A 13 -1.54 -32.72 -15.39
N ALA A 14 -1.19 -31.94 -16.42
CA ALA A 14 -2.03 -31.20 -17.39
C ALA A 14 -2.45 -29.80 -16.92
N VAL A 15 -2.16 -28.71 -17.64
CA VAL A 15 -2.12 -28.57 -19.11
C VAL A 15 -0.87 -27.83 -19.58
N GLY A 16 0.06 -28.59 -20.17
CA GLY A 16 1.03 -28.05 -21.13
C GLY A 16 0.35 -27.95 -22.50
N LEU A 17 -0.33 -26.85 -22.76
CA LEU A 17 -0.64 -26.38 -24.10
C LEU A 17 -0.19 -24.93 -24.16
N VAL A 18 1.14 -24.76 -24.14
CA VAL A 18 1.73 -23.60 -24.80
C VAL A 18 1.43 -23.83 -26.27
N ALA A 19 0.37 -23.23 -26.79
CA ALA A 19 0.24 -23.02 -28.20
C ALA A 19 1.47 -22.21 -28.61
N SER A 20 2.50 -22.88 -29.11
CA SER A 20 3.61 -22.26 -29.79
C SER A 20 3.04 -21.60 -31.04
N VAL A 21 2.54 -20.39 -30.88
CA VAL A 21 2.29 -19.48 -32.00
C VAL A 21 3.69 -19.11 -32.49
N THR A 22 4.24 -19.93 -33.36
CA THR A 22 5.43 -19.59 -34.15
C THR A 22 5.02 -18.50 -35.13
N HIS A 23 4.84 -17.27 -34.66
CA HIS A 23 5.10 -16.12 -35.49
C HIS A 23 6.61 -15.90 -35.43
N ALA A 24 7.32 -16.40 -36.43
CA ALA A 24 8.67 -15.96 -36.76
C ALA A 24 8.59 -14.52 -37.31
N ALA A 25 8.12 -13.60 -36.48
CA ALA A 25 8.25 -12.17 -36.70
C ALA A 25 9.60 -11.73 -36.08
N ASP A 26 10.30 -10.83 -36.75
CA ASP A 26 11.48 -10.20 -36.17
C ASP A 26 11.11 -9.52 -34.84
N PRO A 27 11.98 -9.53 -33.81
CA PRO A 27 11.69 -8.90 -32.53
C PRO A 27 11.38 -7.41 -32.72
N ALA A 28 10.31 -6.94 -32.08
CA ALA A 28 9.88 -5.55 -32.19
C ALA A 28 10.89 -4.54 -31.63
N LEU A 29 11.81 -5.00 -30.76
CA LEU A 29 12.83 -4.19 -30.12
C LEU A 29 14.14 -4.98 -29.97
N SER A 30 15.24 -4.37 -30.42
CA SER A 30 16.60 -4.84 -30.13
C SER A 30 17.30 -3.86 -29.20
N LEU A 31 17.92 -4.37 -28.14
CA LEU A 31 18.65 -3.57 -27.16
C LEU A 31 20.16 -3.63 -27.39
N ASN A 32 20.81 -2.50 -27.18
CA ASN A 32 22.26 -2.36 -27.16
C ASN A 32 22.80 -2.54 -25.74
N LYS A 33 24.11 -2.76 -25.67
CA LYS A 33 24.78 -2.93 -24.38
C LYS A 33 24.65 -1.66 -23.52
N GLY A 34 24.23 -1.81 -22.27
CA GLY A 34 24.12 -0.74 -21.26
C GLY A 34 22.91 0.17 -21.41
N GLU A 35 21.98 -0.13 -22.32
CA GLU A 35 20.78 0.69 -22.48
C GLU A 35 19.86 0.62 -21.26
N LYS A 36 19.18 1.73 -20.99
CA LYS A 36 18.19 1.84 -19.93
C LYS A 36 16.77 1.80 -20.49
N VAL A 37 16.01 0.80 -20.05
CA VAL A 37 14.59 0.62 -20.33
C VAL A 37 13.78 1.16 -19.16
N VAL A 38 12.89 2.11 -19.43
CA VAL A 38 11.99 2.70 -18.43
C VAL A 38 10.55 2.37 -18.77
N LEU A 39 9.83 1.82 -17.80
CA LEU A 39 8.39 1.56 -17.91
C LEU A 39 7.62 2.74 -17.31
N ILE A 40 6.59 3.20 -18.00
CA ILE A 40 5.64 4.21 -17.51
C ILE A 40 4.23 3.77 -17.85
N GLY A 41 3.26 4.23 -17.07
CA GLY A 41 1.86 3.93 -17.32
C GLY A 41 1.12 3.60 -16.06
N ASN A 42 -0.04 2.99 -16.29
CA ASN A 42 -1.06 2.72 -15.30
C ASN A 42 -0.77 1.45 -14.46
N THR A 43 -1.78 0.89 -13.77
CA THR A 43 -1.58 -0.25 -12.87
C THR A 43 -0.97 -1.48 -13.55
N LEU A 44 -1.18 -1.71 -14.86
CA LEU A 44 -0.49 -2.79 -15.56
C LEU A 44 1.03 -2.61 -15.51
N ALA A 45 1.53 -1.41 -15.83
CA ALA A 45 2.97 -1.13 -15.79
C ALA A 45 3.51 -1.30 -14.37
N GLU A 46 2.82 -0.74 -13.38
CA GLU A 46 3.23 -0.83 -11.98
C GLU A 46 3.34 -2.29 -11.51
N ARG A 47 2.33 -3.12 -11.77
CA ARG A 47 2.28 -4.51 -11.28
C ARG A 47 3.42 -5.39 -11.78
N LEU A 48 4.01 -5.07 -12.94
CA LEU A 48 5.15 -5.82 -13.48
C LEU A 48 6.35 -5.86 -12.52
N GLN A 49 6.48 -4.90 -11.61
CA GLN A 49 7.57 -4.91 -10.62
C GLN A 49 7.28 -5.82 -9.41
N TYR A 50 6.01 -6.03 -9.06
CA TYR A 50 5.63 -6.87 -7.90
C TYR A 50 5.92 -8.35 -8.17
N PHE A 51 5.63 -8.83 -9.38
CA PHE A 51 5.86 -10.23 -9.76
C PHE A 51 7.22 -10.46 -10.42
N SER A 52 7.86 -9.41 -10.98
CA SER A 52 9.22 -9.45 -11.54
C SER A 52 9.44 -10.39 -12.74
N ASN A 53 8.41 -11.05 -13.27
CA ASN A 53 8.53 -11.97 -14.41
C ASN A 53 8.91 -11.25 -15.71
N PHE A 54 8.35 -10.05 -15.95
CA PHE A 54 8.66 -9.29 -17.16
C PHE A 54 10.14 -8.99 -17.29
N GLU A 55 10.74 -8.36 -16.28
CA GLU A 55 12.16 -8.02 -16.32
C GLU A 55 13.06 -9.25 -16.30
N THR A 56 12.67 -10.31 -15.58
CA THR A 56 13.39 -11.60 -15.64
C THR A 56 13.46 -12.10 -17.09
N GLY A 57 12.32 -12.12 -17.79
CA GLY A 57 12.24 -12.51 -19.20
C GLY A 57 13.04 -11.60 -20.14
N LEU A 58 13.07 -10.29 -19.86
CA LEU A 58 13.86 -9.30 -20.59
C LEU A 58 15.36 -9.56 -20.41
N GLN A 59 15.82 -9.76 -19.18
CA GLN A 59 17.24 -10.01 -18.87
C GLN A 59 17.73 -11.34 -19.47
N LEU A 60 16.89 -12.39 -19.49
CA LEU A 60 17.21 -13.66 -20.15
C LEU A 60 17.45 -13.51 -21.65
N ARG A 61 16.66 -12.67 -22.33
CA ARG A 61 16.76 -12.43 -23.77
C ARG A 61 17.88 -11.47 -24.14
N ASN A 62 18.36 -10.68 -23.18
CA ASN A 62 19.37 -9.65 -23.36
C ASN A 62 20.60 -9.88 -22.44
N ALA A 63 20.93 -11.14 -22.17
CA ALA A 63 21.93 -11.53 -21.17
C ALA A 63 23.33 -10.91 -21.38
N ASP A 64 23.75 -10.70 -22.63
CA ASP A 64 25.04 -10.10 -22.98
C ASP A 64 25.02 -8.57 -23.01
N LYS A 65 23.84 -7.95 -22.82
CA LYS A 65 23.63 -6.52 -23.01
C LYS A 65 23.75 -5.71 -21.72
N GLU A 66 23.73 -6.31 -20.53
CA GLU A 66 23.84 -5.54 -19.26
C GLU A 66 22.80 -4.39 -19.20
N VAL A 67 21.54 -4.71 -19.56
CA VAL A 67 20.45 -3.73 -19.64
C VAL A 67 20.04 -3.28 -18.23
N VAL A 68 19.77 -1.98 -18.08
CA VAL A 68 19.20 -1.40 -16.85
C VAL A 68 17.68 -1.27 -17.02
N VAL A 69 16.91 -1.72 -16.04
CA VAL A 69 15.43 -1.58 -16.06
C VAL A 69 14.96 -0.77 -14.85
N ARG A 70 14.10 0.22 -15.08
CA ARG A 70 13.44 1.02 -14.04
C ARG A 70 11.94 1.10 -14.30
N ASN A 71 11.14 0.73 -13.31
CA ASN A 71 9.70 0.80 -13.39
C ASN A 71 9.23 2.10 -12.71
N LEU A 72 8.59 2.97 -13.48
CA LEU A 72 7.96 4.21 -13.02
C LEU A 72 6.45 4.19 -13.31
N GLY A 73 5.88 2.98 -13.47
CA GLY A 73 4.45 2.79 -13.51
C GLY A 73 3.82 3.24 -12.20
N TRP A 74 2.62 3.80 -12.29
CA TRP A 74 1.87 4.32 -11.16
C TRP A 74 0.39 4.10 -11.43
N SER A 75 -0.29 3.40 -10.52
CA SER A 75 -1.70 3.07 -10.66
C SER A 75 -2.57 4.29 -10.97
N GLY A 76 -3.54 4.11 -11.86
CA GLY A 76 -4.50 5.11 -12.30
C GLY A 76 -3.95 6.20 -13.22
N ASP A 77 -2.65 6.19 -13.54
CA ASP A 77 -2.09 7.15 -14.49
C ASP A 77 -2.78 7.05 -15.87
N THR A 78 -3.06 8.21 -16.44
CA THR A 78 -3.43 8.36 -17.86
C THR A 78 -2.35 9.17 -18.57
N ILE A 79 -2.51 9.35 -19.88
CA ILE A 79 -1.63 10.23 -20.66
C ILE A 79 -1.60 11.65 -20.07
N ASN A 80 -2.75 12.16 -19.63
CA ASN A 80 -2.93 13.57 -19.25
C ASN A 80 -3.14 13.83 -17.75
N LEU A 81 -3.40 12.79 -16.96
CA LEU A 81 -3.61 12.91 -15.52
C LEU A 81 -2.70 11.92 -14.78
N ARG A 82 -1.83 12.48 -13.94
CA ARG A 82 -0.86 11.74 -13.13
C ARG A 82 -0.76 12.43 -11.78
N LEU A 83 -1.59 12.00 -10.84
CA LEU A 83 -1.64 12.63 -9.52
C LEU A 83 -0.39 12.25 -8.73
N ARG A 84 0.25 13.25 -8.12
CA ARG A 84 1.43 13.09 -7.27
C ARG A 84 1.35 14.08 -6.12
N SER A 85 1.89 13.69 -4.98
CA SER A 85 2.06 14.60 -3.84
C SER A 85 2.95 15.78 -4.24
N LYS A 86 2.78 16.89 -3.52
CA LYS A 86 3.50 18.15 -3.77
C LYS A 86 5.02 17.92 -3.84
N ASP A 87 5.67 18.60 -4.79
CA ASP A 87 7.13 18.62 -4.99
C ASP A 87 7.75 17.24 -5.33
N PHE A 88 6.94 16.24 -5.70
CA PHE A 88 7.41 14.93 -6.18
C PHE A 88 8.55 14.98 -7.23
N PRO A 89 8.53 15.90 -8.22
CA PRO A 89 9.61 15.99 -9.20
C PRO A 89 10.99 16.29 -8.61
N ASP A 90 11.07 16.97 -7.46
CA ASP A 90 12.33 17.37 -6.82
C ASP A 90 13.18 16.17 -6.35
N HIS A 91 12.59 14.98 -6.28
CA HIS A 91 13.26 13.78 -5.78
C HIS A 91 14.00 12.95 -6.83
N GLY A 92 13.93 13.33 -8.10
CA GLY A 92 14.63 12.59 -9.13
C GLY A 92 13.81 11.47 -9.78
N HIS A 93 12.48 11.56 -9.74
CA HIS A 93 11.54 10.48 -10.13
C HIS A 93 10.90 10.67 -11.50
N THR A 94 11.49 11.51 -12.33
CA THR A 94 10.97 11.81 -13.67
C THR A 94 11.80 11.13 -14.75
N LEU A 95 11.25 11.02 -15.96
CA LEU A 95 11.99 10.52 -17.12
C LEU A 95 13.32 11.27 -17.35
N LEU A 96 13.38 12.55 -16.99
CA LEU A 96 14.59 13.35 -17.10
C LEU A 96 15.72 12.82 -16.22
N HIS A 97 15.40 12.39 -15.00
CA HIS A 97 16.37 11.87 -14.05
C HIS A 97 16.78 10.43 -14.38
N HIS A 98 15.87 9.65 -14.94
CA HIS A 98 16.19 8.31 -15.37
C HIS A 98 16.92 8.29 -16.72
N GLN A 99 16.76 9.28 -17.61
CA GLN A 99 17.42 9.34 -18.92
C GLN A 99 17.27 8.01 -19.71
N PRO A 100 16.04 7.59 -20.04
CA PRO A 100 15.82 6.35 -20.78
C PRO A 100 16.45 6.36 -22.17
N ASP A 101 17.02 5.23 -22.58
CA ASP A 101 17.27 4.94 -24.00
C ASP A 101 16.01 4.35 -24.66
N VAL A 102 15.19 3.66 -23.87
CA VAL A 102 13.90 3.08 -24.29
C VAL A 102 12.82 3.39 -23.26
N ILE A 103 11.64 3.81 -23.75
CA ILE A 103 10.43 3.97 -22.95
C ILE A 103 9.41 2.92 -23.40
N LEU A 104 8.94 2.10 -22.47
CA LEU A 104 7.75 1.26 -22.64
C LEU A 104 6.57 1.95 -21.96
N ALA A 105 5.58 2.35 -22.74
CA ALA A 105 4.44 3.14 -22.26
C ALA A 105 3.14 2.33 -22.32
N PHE A 106 2.52 2.13 -21.15
CA PHE A 106 1.30 1.34 -20.96
C PHE A 106 0.13 2.26 -20.61
N PHE A 107 -0.66 2.62 -21.62
CA PHE A 107 -1.83 3.52 -21.49
C PHE A 107 -3.02 2.93 -22.24
N GLY A 108 -4.18 3.55 -22.11
CA GLY A 108 -5.41 3.20 -22.84
C GLY A 108 -6.43 2.45 -22.00
N TYR A 109 -6.07 1.87 -20.85
CA TYR A 109 -7.03 1.19 -19.98
C TYR A 109 -7.97 2.19 -19.32
N ASN A 110 -7.40 3.13 -18.54
CA ASN A 110 -8.14 4.17 -17.84
C ASN A 110 -8.91 5.08 -18.81
N GLU A 111 -8.29 5.41 -19.94
CA GLU A 111 -8.91 6.23 -20.97
C GLU A 111 -10.10 5.52 -21.65
N SER A 112 -10.11 4.18 -21.70
CA SER A 112 -11.17 3.39 -22.35
C SER A 112 -12.55 3.53 -21.70
N PHE A 113 -12.61 3.96 -20.43
CA PHE A 113 -13.87 4.17 -19.72
C PHE A 113 -14.66 5.38 -20.22
N ALA A 114 -14.05 6.26 -21.03
CA ALA A 114 -14.79 7.29 -21.77
C ALA A 114 -15.58 6.73 -22.98
N GLY A 115 -15.43 5.43 -23.27
CA GLY A 115 -16.16 4.71 -24.31
C GLY A 115 -15.87 5.22 -25.73
N PRO A 116 -16.71 4.89 -26.71
CA PRO A 116 -16.49 5.28 -28.11
C PRO A 116 -16.37 6.79 -28.33
N ALA A 117 -17.01 7.61 -27.48
CA ALA A 117 -16.98 9.06 -27.56
C ALA A 117 -15.61 9.67 -27.18
N GLY A 118 -14.81 8.97 -26.37
CA GLY A 118 -13.49 9.45 -25.94
C GLY A 118 -12.34 9.16 -26.91
N VAL A 119 -12.57 8.31 -27.93
CA VAL A 119 -11.51 7.82 -28.83
C VAL A 119 -10.80 8.95 -29.58
N GLU A 120 -11.56 9.90 -30.12
CA GLU A 120 -10.97 11.02 -30.88
C GLU A 120 -10.05 11.89 -30.01
N GLN A 121 -10.50 12.22 -28.80
CA GLN A 121 -9.71 13.00 -27.84
C GLN A 121 -8.45 12.22 -27.42
N PHE A 122 -8.59 10.92 -27.13
CA PHE A 122 -7.46 10.06 -26.78
C PHE A 122 -6.41 9.97 -27.89
N GLU A 123 -6.81 9.90 -29.16
CA GLU A 123 -5.87 9.93 -30.28
C GLU A 123 -5.05 11.23 -30.32
N GLN A 124 -5.70 12.37 -30.09
CA GLN A 124 -5.04 13.68 -30.05
C GLN A 124 -4.07 13.80 -28.87
N ASP A 125 -4.49 13.35 -27.70
CA ASP A 125 -3.71 13.36 -26.47
C ASP A 125 -2.47 12.46 -26.61
N LEU A 126 -2.64 11.26 -27.14
CA LEU A 126 -1.55 10.33 -27.40
C LEU A 126 -0.58 10.85 -28.45
N ALA A 127 -1.06 11.47 -29.53
CA ALA A 127 -0.20 12.08 -30.54
C ALA A 127 0.65 13.21 -29.93
N THR A 128 0.04 14.05 -29.09
CA THR A 128 0.73 15.13 -28.37
C THR A 128 1.78 14.56 -27.40
N PHE A 129 1.42 13.52 -26.66
CA PHE A 129 2.32 12.83 -25.75
C PHE A 129 3.54 12.25 -26.47
N LEU A 130 3.35 11.58 -27.60
CA LEU A 130 4.44 11.06 -28.42
C LEU A 130 5.32 12.18 -28.99
N ALA A 131 4.73 13.29 -29.43
CA ALA A 131 5.49 14.45 -29.90
C ALA A 131 6.39 14.99 -28.79
N ASN A 132 5.84 15.19 -27.59
CA ASN A 132 6.58 15.64 -26.42
C ASN A 132 7.75 14.70 -26.07
N LEU A 133 7.53 13.38 -26.06
CA LEU A 133 8.59 12.41 -25.78
C LEU A 133 9.71 12.40 -26.85
N LYS A 134 9.40 12.64 -28.12
CA LYS A 134 10.42 12.73 -29.19
C LYS A 134 11.22 14.02 -29.13
N GLU A 135 10.58 15.08 -28.66
CA GLU A 135 11.23 16.36 -28.42
C GLU A 135 12.09 16.34 -27.16
N MET A 136 11.81 15.45 -26.20
CA MET A 136 12.69 15.24 -25.05
C MET A 136 14.11 14.95 -25.54
N LYS A 137 15.02 15.82 -25.10
CA LYS A 137 16.45 15.64 -25.23
C LYS A 137 17.06 15.50 -23.84
N TYR A 138 17.94 14.54 -23.68
CA TYR A 138 18.77 14.36 -22.49
C TYR A 138 20.17 14.92 -22.83
N PRO A 139 20.79 15.90 -22.09
CA PRO A 139 21.19 15.88 -20.65
C PRO A 139 21.04 17.23 -19.84
N VAL A 140 21.40 17.33 -18.53
CA VAL A 140 21.21 18.56 -17.70
C VAL A 140 22.19 18.79 -16.50
N ALA A 141 23.17 19.72 -16.53
CA ALA A 141 23.92 20.34 -15.39
C ALA A 141 24.24 19.58 -14.05
N THR A 142 25.51 19.62 -13.59
CA THR A 142 25.95 19.04 -12.30
C THR A 142 25.64 19.96 -11.12
N ILE A 143 24.88 19.50 -10.11
CA ILE A 143 24.68 20.21 -8.82
C ILE A 143 24.57 19.22 -7.65
N GLU A 144 25.02 19.65 -6.46
CA GLU A 144 24.91 18.95 -5.17
C GLU A 144 23.46 18.73 -4.73
N ARG A 145 23.14 17.48 -4.37
CA ARG A 145 21.83 17.04 -3.85
C ARG A 145 21.61 17.52 -2.41
N GLY A 146 20.40 18.02 -2.13
CA GLY A 146 19.98 18.43 -0.77
C GLY A 146 19.64 19.92 -0.63
N SER A 147 19.57 20.69 -1.72
CA SER A 147 19.13 22.09 -1.62
C SER A 147 17.61 22.22 -1.45
N SER A 148 17.18 23.29 -0.78
CA SER A 148 15.77 23.64 -0.60
C SER A 148 15.08 24.21 -1.85
N GLU A 149 15.78 24.36 -2.98
CA GLU A 149 15.22 24.83 -4.26
C GLU A 149 15.03 23.68 -5.26
N PRO A 150 14.07 23.75 -6.21
CA PRO A 150 13.82 22.69 -7.20
C PRO A 150 15.07 22.36 -8.01
N GLN A 151 15.50 21.10 -8.03
CA GLN A 151 16.77 20.67 -8.62
C GLN A 151 16.57 19.66 -9.77
N LEU A 152 17.20 19.93 -10.91
CA LEU A 152 17.33 19.04 -12.08
C LEU A 152 18.80 18.56 -12.15
N GLN A 153 19.07 17.30 -12.54
CA GLN A 153 20.42 16.67 -12.41
C GLN A 153 21.09 16.16 -13.72
N ASP A 154 22.45 16.23 -13.70
CA ASP A 154 23.55 15.72 -14.58
C ASP A 154 24.25 16.61 -15.66
N GLY A 155 25.40 17.23 -15.30
CA GLY A 155 26.55 17.72 -16.11
C GLY A 155 26.35 18.69 -17.30
N PRO A 156 27.32 19.58 -17.63
CA PRO A 156 27.28 20.35 -18.89
C PRO A 156 27.51 19.41 -20.09
N GLY A 157 26.46 19.14 -20.85
CA GLY A 157 26.49 18.39 -22.10
C GLY A 157 25.42 18.90 -23.06
N LYS A 158 25.63 18.75 -24.37
CA LYS A 158 24.58 19.01 -25.36
C LYS A 158 23.58 17.86 -25.36
N ALA A 159 22.30 18.16 -25.58
CA ALA A 159 21.25 17.24 -26.00
C ALA A 159 21.77 16.24 -27.06
N GLU A 160 21.93 14.95 -26.73
CA GLU A 160 22.47 13.97 -27.70
C GLU A 160 21.63 12.71 -27.95
N LYS A 161 20.62 12.39 -27.13
CA LYS A 161 19.80 11.19 -27.34
C LYS A 161 18.30 11.45 -27.16
N THR A 162 17.51 10.87 -28.06
CA THR A 162 16.05 10.82 -27.99
C THR A 162 15.65 9.37 -27.71
N PRO A 163 14.77 9.11 -26.73
CA PRO A 163 14.42 7.75 -26.35
C PRO A 163 13.68 7.07 -27.49
N ARG A 164 13.91 5.77 -27.68
CA ARG A 164 13.04 4.94 -28.50
C ARG A 164 11.77 4.67 -27.71
N ILE A 165 10.63 5.00 -28.30
CA ILE A 165 9.33 4.84 -27.66
C ILE A 165 8.70 3.56 -28.18
N VAL A 166 8.16 2.75 -27.27
CA VAL A 166 7.32 1.60 -27.59
C VAL A 166 6.02 1.75 -26.80
N LEU A 167 4.90 1.79 -27.52
CA LEU A 167 3.58 1.73 -26.90
C LEU A 167 3.19 0.27 -26.67
N VAL A 168 2.58 -0.01 -25.54
CA VAL A 168 1.97 -1.31 -25.23
C VAL A 168 0.50 -1.07 -24.98
N THR A 169 -0.37 -1.70 -25.78
CA THR A 169 -1.83 -1.56 -25.61
C THR A 169 -2.28 -2.22 -24.30
N PRO A 170 -3.48 -1.88 -23.77
CA PRO A 170 -4.03 -2.58 -22.61
C PRO A 170 -4.12 -4.09 -22.84
N LEU A 171 -4.10 -4.89 -21.78
CA LEU A 171 -4.41 -6.31 -21.89
C LEU A 171 -5.92 -6.52 -22.08
N ALA A 172 -6.33 -7.67 -22.61
CA ALA A 172 -7.75 -8.04 -22.66
C ALA A 172 -8.26 -8.40 -21.26
N ASN A 173 -9.43 -7.91 -20.88
CA ASN A 173 -10.05 -8.32 -19.62
C ASN A 173 -10.64 -9.73 -19.72
N GLU A 174 -10.76 -10.34 -18.54
CA GLU A 174 -11.29 -11.68 -18.29
C GLU A 174 -12.66 -11.60 -17.59
N ASN A 175 -13.54 -12.59 -17.81
CA ASN A 175 -14.73 -12.77 -17.00
C ASN A 175 -14.48 -13.84 -15.93
N LEU A 176 -14.51 -13.45 -14.65
CA LEU A 176 -14.48 -14.38 -13.53
C LEU A 176 -15.91 -14.84 -13.22
N THR A 177 -16.44 -15.73 -14.07
CA THR A 177 -17.86 -16.10 -14.07
C THR A 177 -18.32 -16.75 -12.75
N ASP A 178 -17.46 -17.51 -12.08
CA ASP A 178 -17.76 -18.13 -10.78
C ASP A 178 -17.92 -17.09 -9.66
N ARG A 179 -17.34 -15.90 -9.84
CA ARG A 179 -17.49 -14.74 -8.93
C ARG A 179 -18.53 -13.72 -9.41
N GLY A 180 -19.12 -13.93 -10.59
CA GLY A 180 -20.06 -12.98 -11.20
C GLY A 180 -19.42 -11.68 -11.69
N ILE A 181 -18.09 -11.63 -11.83
CA ILE A 181 -17.37 -10.43 -12.30
C ILE A 181 -17.17 -10.52 -13.81
N LEU A 182 -18.00 -9.81 -14.56
CA LEU A 182 -18.02 -9.83 -16.02
C LEU A 182 -17.21 -8.67 -16.63
N ALA A 183 -15.92 -8.58 -16.31
CA ALA A 183 -15.08 -7.46 -16.74
C ALA A 183 -14.78 -7.47 -18.25
N ALA A 184 -14.65 -8.64 -18.87
CA ALA A 184 -14.45 -8.76 -20.31
C ALA A 184 -15.67 -8.23 -21.07
N ASP A 185 -16.88 -8.66 -20.68
CA ASP A 185 -18.13 -8.25 -21.33
C ASP A 185 -18.35 -6.73 -21.21
N ARG A 186 -17.92 -6.14 -20.10
CA ARG A 186 -18.03 -4.70 -19.87
C ARG A 186 -17.02 -3.88 -20.65
N ASN A 187 -15.76 -4.34 -20.70
CA ASN A 187 -14.64 -3.47 -21.05
C ASN A 187 -13.99 -3.80 -22.40
N ASN A 188 -14.01 -5.06 -22.87
CA ASN A 188 -13.20 -5.47 -24.02
C ASN A 188 -13.60 -4.78 -25.34
N GLU A 189 -14.87 -4.40 -25.51
CA GLU A 189 -15.28 -3.62 -26.68
C GLU A 189 -14.58 -2.25 -26.70
N ASN A 190 -14.55 -1.55 -25.57
CA ASN A 190 -13.86 -0.27 -25.44
C ASN A 190 -12.34 -0.45 -25.52
N LEU A 191 -11.76 -1.44 -24.84
CA LEU A 191 -10.32 -1.71 -24.90
C LEU A 191 -9.85 -2.00 -26.33
N ALA A 192 -10.66 -2.69 -27.13
CA ALA A 192 -10.37 -2.91 -28.55
C ALA A 192 -10.31 -1.59 -29.35
N LEU A 193 -11.24 -0.66 -29.09
CA LEU A 193 -11.25 0.66 -29.74
C LEU A 193 -9.99 1.47 -29.39
N TYR A 194 -9.60 1.48 -28.11
CA TYR A 194 -8.44 2.23 -27.64
C TYR A 194 -7.12 1.58 -28.07
N ALA A 195 -7.04 0.25 -28.10
CA ALA A 195 -5.90 -0.46 -28.70
C ALA A 195 -5.76 -0.14 -30.21
N ALA A 196 -6.88 -0.05 -30.94
CA ALA A 196 -6.87 0.36 -32.34
C ALA A 196 -6.40 1.82 -32.52
N ALA A 197 -6.89 2.74 -31.68
CA ALA A 197 -6.45 4.13 -31.65
C ALA A 197 -4.95 4.26 -31.37
N MET A 198 -4.41 3.53 -30.39
CA MET A 198 -2.98 3.50 -30.10
C MET A 198 -2.16 3.04 -31.30
N LYS A 199 -2.55 1.94 -31.96
CA LYS A 199 -1.88 1.46 -33.16
C LYS A 199 -1.90 2.47 -34.31
N LYS A 200 -3.04 3.12 -34.54
CA LYS A 200 -3.21 4.16 -35.57
C LYS A 200 -2.27 5.35 -35.30
N VAL A 201 -2.28 5.88 -34.08
CA VAL A 201 -1.42 7.00 -33.69
C VAL A 201 0.06 6.62 -33.74
N ALA A 202 0.41 5.40 -33.30
CA ALA A 202 1.77 4.89 -33.37
C ALA A 202 2.28 4.82 -34.81
N ALA A 203 1.49 4.23 -35.72
CA ALA A 203 1.82 4.14 -37.14
C ALA A 203 1.99 5.52 -37.78
N ALA A 204 1.07 6.46 -37.50
CA ALA A 204 1.16 7.84 -37.99
C ALA A 204 2.42 8.57 -37.48
N ASN A 205 2.97 8.12 -36.35
CA ASN A 205 4.14 8.69 -35.70
C ASN A 205 5.42 7.87 -35.91
N GLY A 206 5.41 6.76 -36.64
CA GLY A 206 6.57 5.87 -36.77
C GLY A 206 7.07 5.32 -35.42
N VAL A 207 6.17 5.07 -34.48
CA VAL A 207 6.45 4.49 -33.16
C VAL A 207 6.02 3.02 -33.15
N THR A 208 6.82 2.16 -32.53
CA THR A 208 6.47 0.74 -32.36
C THR A 208 5.30 0.61 -31.39
N CYS A 209 4.30 -0.20 -31.74
CA CYS A 209 3.18 -0.53 -30.86
C CYS A 209 3.01 -2.04 -30.73
N ILE A 210 3.09 -2.55 -29.51
CA ILE A 210 2.81 -3.94 -29.16
C ILE A 210 1.33 -4.06 -28.85
N ASP A 211 0.62 -4.85 -29.66
CA ASP A 211 -0.81 -5.09 -29.50
C ASP A 211 -1.07 -6.20 -28.47
N LEU A 212 -0.84 -5.89 -27.20
CA LEU A 212 -1.03 -6.82 -26.10
C LEU A 212 -2.49 -7.24 -25.94
N PHE A 213 -3.45 -6.33 -26.21
CA PHE A 213 -4.88 -6.64 -26.20
C PHE A 213 -5.20 -7.82 -27.11
N ALA A 214 -4.83 -7.74 -28.39
CA ALA A 214 -5.09 -8.80 -29.35
C ALA A 214 -4.34 -10.10 -28.98
N ALA A 215 -3.10 -9.97 -28.50
CA ALA A 215 -2.26 -11.12 -28.14
C ALA A 215 -2.77 -11.88 -26.89
N THR A 216 -3.50 -11.21 -26.00
CA THR A 216 -4.00 -11.82 -24.75
C THR A 216 -5.48 -12.18 -24.82
N ARG A 217 -6.22 -11.76 -25.86
CA ARG A 217 -7.66 -12.00 -25.96
C ARG A 217 -8.06 -13.47 -25.83
N ASP A 218 -7.40 -14.35 -26.58
CA ASP A 218 -7.75 -15.78 -26.57
C ASP A 218 -7.31 -16.46 -25.26
N LEU A 219 -6.24 -15.97 -24.63
CA LEU A 219 -5.80 -16.40 -23.30
C LEU A 219 -6.85 -16.03 -22.23
N MET A 220 -7.34 -14.79 -22.26
CA MET A 220 -8.29 -14.22 -21.29
C MET A 220 -9.73 -14.68 -21.50
N ALA A 221 -10.05 -15.19 -22.70
CA ALA A 221 -11.31 -15.88 -22.98
C ALA A 221 -11.31 -17.36 -22.54
N GLY A 222 -10.18 -17.86 -22.02
CA GLY A 222 -10.05 -19.21 -21.49
C GLY A 222 -10.87 -19.43 -20.22
N LYS A 223 -10.79 -20.66 -19.67
CA LYS A 223 -11.45 -21.05 -18.41
C LYS A 223 -10.54 -20.94 -17.18
N SER A 224 -9.50 -20.11 -17.23
CA SER A 224 -8.46 -20.05 -16.21
C SER A 224 -8.45 -18.70 -15.55
N ASP A 225 -8.59 -18.62 -14.23
CA ASP A 225 -8.53 -17.37 -13.46
C ASP A 225 -7.11 -16.79 -13.49
N LEU A 226 -6.84 -15.89 -14.43
CA LEU A 226 -5.54 -15.23 -14.61
C LEU A 226 -5.49 -13.83 -13.97
N THR A 227 -6.63 -13.35 -13.50
CA THR A 227 -6.78 -12.05 -12.88
C THR A 227 -7.40 -12.16 -11.50
N ILE A 228 -7.07 -11.22 -10.61
CA ILE A 228 -7.67 -11.12 -9.28
C ILE A 228 -9.08 -10.54 -9.34
N ASN A 229 -9.40 -9.74 -10.37
CA ASN A 229 -10.69 -9.05 -10.49
C ASN A 229 -11.19 -8.91 -11.93
N GLY A 230 -10.63 -9.65 -12.89
CA GLY A 230 -11.00 -9.54 -14.30
C GLY A 230 -10.14 -8.57 -15.11
N CYS A 231 -9.34 -7.70 -14.48
CA CYS A 231 -8.45 -6.77 -15.19
C CYS A 231 -7.02 -6.71 -14.65
N HIS A 232 -6.80 -6.98 -13.36
CA HIS A 232 -5.46 -7.02 -12.77
C HIS A 232 -4.93 -8.45 -12.67
N LEU A 233 -3.74 -8.70 -13.21
CA LEU A 233 -3.14 -10.03 -13.27
C LEU A 233 -2.80 -10.56 -11.87
N ASN A 234 -3.17 -11.81 -11.57
CA ASN A 234 -2.55 -12.58 -10.49
C ASN A 234 -1.17 -13.08 -10.93
N GLU A 235 -0.43 -13.81 -10.07
CA GLU A 235 0.92 -14.27 -10.42
C GLU A 235 0.95 -15.19 -11.65
N ALA A 236 -0.04 -16.08 -11.79
CA ALA A 236 -0.16 -16.98 -12.94
C ALA A 236 -0.44 -16.19 -14.24
N GLY A 237 -1.34 -15.21 -14.18
CA GLY A 237 -1.62 -14.29 -15.27
C GLY A 237 -0.42 -13.43 -15.66
N ASP A 238 0.30 -12.88 -14.66
CA ASP A 238 1.52 -12.12 -14.89
C ASP A 238 2.56 -12.96 -15.60
N LYS A 239 2.81 -14.18 -15.15
CA LYS A 239 3.75 -15.11 -15.80
C LYS A 239 3.36 -15.41 -17.26
N ALA A 240 2.07 -15.64 -17.53
CA ALA A 240 1.58 -15.95 -18.88
C ALA A 240 1.66 -14.72 -19.80
N VAL A 241 1.16 -13.57 -19.36
CA VAL A 241 1.12 -12.33 -20.14
C VAL A 241 2.52 -11.77 -20.37
N THR A 242 3.40 -11.82 -19.36
CA THR A 242 4.78 -11.33 -19.52
C THR A 242 5.63 -12.23 -20.40
N ALA A 243 5.33 -13.53 -20.51
CA ALA A 243 5.94 -14.40 -21.52
C ALA A 243 5.56 -13.95 -22.93
N ILE A 244 4.26 -13.71 -23.19
CA ILE A 244 3.76 -13.18 -24.47
C ILE A 244 4.40 -11.83 -24.79
N LEU A 245 4.39 -10.90 -23.83
CA LEU A 245 4.94 -9.55 -24.01
C LEU A 245 6.45 -9.60 -24.31
N ASN A 246 7.22 -10.43 -23.60
CA ASN A 246 8.64 -10.59 -23.87
C ASN A 246 8.92 -11.22 -25.24
N ASP A 247 8.13 -12.20 -25.67
CA ASP A 247 8.28 -12.81 -27.00
C ASP A 247 7.96 -11.80 -28.12
N LEU A 248 6.91 -10.99 -27.96
CA LEU A 248 6.56 -9.93 -28.91
C LEU A 248 7.65 -8.84 -29.00
N LEU A 249 8.25 -8.47 -27.85
CA LEU A 249 9.29 -7.44 -27.80
C LEU A 249 10.63 -7.94 -28.32
N PHE A 250 11.08 -9.11 -27.85
CA PHE A 250 12.47 -9.53 -27.93
C PHE A 250 12.68 -10.89 -28.61
N GLY A 251 11.59 -11.57 -29.01
CA GLY A 251 11.64 -12.92 -29.57
C GLY A 251 11.92 -14.00 -28.51
N PRO A 252 12.25 -15.23 -28.93
CA PRO A 252 12.44 -16.34 -28.00
C PRO A 252 13.71 -16.21 -27.16
N ALA A 253 13.64 -16.67 -25.90
CA ALA A 253 14.80 -16.74 -25.01
C ALA A 253 15.88 -17.72 -25.50
N SER A 254 17.15 -17.35 -25.33
CA SER A 254 18.31 -18.15 -25.74
C SER A 254 19.32 -18.43 -24.60
N SER A 255 19.10 -17.86 -23.41
CA SER A 255 20.02 -18.00 -22.26
C SER A 255 19.84 -19.32 -21.50
N LYS A 256 20.95 -19.83 -20.93
CA LYS A 256 20.99 -21.00 -20.02
C LYS A 256 21.07 -20.61 -18.54
N ALA A 257 20.77 -19.35 -18.20
CA ALA A 257 20.80 -18.87 -16.83
C ALA A 257 19.84 -19.64 -15.91
N ASN A 258 20.15 -19.67 -14.61
CA ASN A 258 19.21 -20.13 -13.60
C ASN A 258 18.09 -19.08 -13.47
N VAL A 259 16.89 -19.43 -13.96
CA VAL A 259 15.74 -18.53 -14.01
C VAL A 259 15.27 -18.15 -12.61
N ASP A 260 15.22 -19.09 -11.67
CA ASP A 260 14.75 -18.83 -10.30
C ASP A 260 15.70 -17.88 -9.56
N ALA A 261 17.02 -18.09 -9.71
CA ALA A 261 18.02 -17.20 -9.12
C ALA A 261 17.99 -15.80 -9.75
N LEU A 262 17.70 -15.71 -11.06
CA LEU A 262 17.56 -14.44 -11.75
C LEU A 262 16.29 -13.70 -11.30
N HIS A 263 15.17 -14.42 -11.22
CA HIS A 263 13.90 -13.90 -10.75
C HIS A 263 14.01 -13.34 -9.34
N ALA A 264 14.59 -14.10 -8.40
CA ALA A 264 14.83 -13.63 -7.04
C ALA A 264 15.73 -12.38 -6.99
N ALA A 265 16.76 -12.30 -7.83
CA ALA A 265 17.63 -11.13 -7.90
C ALA A 265 16.91 -9.90 -8.49
N VAL A 266 16.03 -10.09 -9.47
CA VAL A 266 15.18 -9.04 -10.05
C VAL A 266 14.15 -8.57 -9.01
N ALA A 267 13.51 -9.48 -8.29
CA ALA A 267 12.55 -9.16 -7.24
C ALA A 267 13.18 -8.31 -6.13
N GLU A 268 14.34 -8.72 -5.62
CA GLU A 268 15.10 -7.94 -4.63
C GLU A 268 15.51 -6.56 -5.17
N LYS A 269 15.94 -6.47 -6.43
CA LYS A 269 16.25 -5.17 -7.07
C LYS A 269 15.02 -4.28 -7.20
N ASN A 270 13.90 -4.84 -7.64
CA ASN A 270 12.63 -4.14 -7.78
C ASN A 270 12.13 -3.63 -6.45
N LEU A 271 12.26 -4.41 -5.37
CA LEU A 271 11.93 -3.98 -4.02
C LEU A 271 12.76 -2.76 -3.59
N GLN A 272 14.08 -2.79 -3.76
CA GLN A 272 14.94 -1.63 -3.43
C GLN A 272 14.62 -0.40 -4.29
N HIS A 273 14.34 -0.59 -5.58
CA HIS A 273 13.91 0.49 -6.47
C HIS A 273 12.55 1.05 -6.04
N PHE A 274 11.63 0.21 -5.58
CA PHE A 274 10.32 0.65 -5.09
C PHE A 274 10.45 1.51 -3.83
N TYR A 275 11.34 1.15 -2.90
CA TYR A 275 11.64 2.01 -1.74
C TYR A 275 12.28 3.37 -2.10
N ASP A 276 12.94 3.48 -3.26
CA ASP A 276 13.40 4.78 -3.81
C ASP A 276 12.24 5.52 -4.49
N TYR A 277 11.59 4.88 -5.46
CA TYR A 277 10.60 5.49 -6.35
C TYR A 277 9.26 5.82 -5.68
N ARG A 278 8.76 4.89 -4.87
CA ARG A 278 7.45 4.97 -4.19
C ARG A 278 7.64 4.81 -2.68
N ALA A 279 8.54 5.64 -2.15
CA ALA A 279 8.84 5.66 -0.73
C ALA A 279 7.60 5.99 0.11
N VAL A 280 7.46 5.29 1.24
CA VAL A 280 6.57 5.78 2.30
C VAL A 280 7.14 7.09 2.86
N ASN A 281 6.27 7.97 3.35
CA ASN A 281 6.62 9.31 3.84
C ASN A 281 7.23 10.23 2.76
N GLY A 282 6.84 10.07 1.49
CA GLY A 282 7.25 10.93 0.38
C GLY A 282 7.12 12.44 0.67
N TYR A 283 6.09 12.85 1.43
CA TYR A 283 5.87 14.25 1.81
C TYR A 283 6.92 14.81 2.78
N TYR A 284 7.60 13.95 3.54
CA TYR A 284 8.78 14.28 4.36
C TYR A 284 10.10 14.18 3.59
N ILE A 285 10.09 13.57 2.41
CA ILE A 285 11.26 13.42 1.57
C ILE A 285 11.40 14.61 0.62
N TYR A 286 10.33 14.93 -0.10
CA TYR A 286 10.33 15.98 -1.13
C TYR A 286 9.22 17.00 -0.95
N GLY A 287 8.14 16.67 -0.22
CA GLY A 287 6.98 17.54 -0.06
C GLY A 287 7.10 18.62 1.01
N GLY A 288 5.93 19.13 1.45
CA GLY A 288 5.82 20.27 2.35
C GLY A 288 6.36 20.04 3.77
N ARG A 289 6.65 18.79 4.15
CA ARG A 289 7.21 18.42 5.47
C ARG A 289 8.68 18.02 5.43
N LYS A 290 9.40 18.30 4.33
CA LYS A 290 10.83 17.94 4.20
C LYS A 290 11.79 18.64 5.17
N ASN A 291 11.39 19.78 5.73
CA ASN A 291 12.22 20.54 6.67
C ASN A 291 11.81 20.29 8.14
N PRO A 292 12.76 20.26 9.10
CA PRO A 292 14.21 20.35 8.90
C PRO A 292 14.91 19.00 8.70
N PHE A 293 14.26 17.88 9.04
CA PHE A 293 14.95 16.59 9.15
C PHE A 293 15.05 15.83 7.82
N GLY A 294 14.06 15.98 6.94
CA GLY A 294 14.07 15.30 5.65
C GLY A 294 15.29 15.68 4.80
N VAL A 295 15.68 16.96 4.81
CA VAL A 295 16.89 17.46 4.12
C VAL A 295 18.22 16.94 4.69
N VAL A 296 18.21 16.38 5.90
CA VAL A 296 19.40 15.80 6.54
C VAL A 296 19.48 14.29 6.31
N ASN A 297 18.38 13.60 6.59
CA ASN A 297 18.35 12.13 6.63
C ASN A 297 18.31 11.51 5.24
N PHE A 298 17.33 11.94 4.44
CA PHE A 298 16.97 11.23 3.23
C PHE A 298 18.01 11.31 2.10
N PRO A 299 18.72 12.43 1.85
CA PRO A 299 19.70 12.47 0.77
C PRO A 299 20.73 11.33 0.81
N ALA A 300 21.30 11.04 1.99
CA ALA A 300 22.27 9.95 2.17
C ALA A 300 21.62 8.56 2.04
N GLU A 301 20.42 8.38 2.60
CA GLU A 301 19.68 7.11 2.51
C GLU A 301 19.30 6.75 1.07
N PHE A 302 18.85 7.72 0.28
CA PHE A 302 18.53 7.49 -1.14
C PHE A 302 19.77 7.31 -2.00
N GLU A 303 20.87 8.02 -1.71
CA GLU A 303 22.15 7.75 -2.35
C GLU A 303 22.58 6.29 -2.11
N LYS A 304 22.44 5.81 -0.87
CA LYS A 304 22.69 4.42 -0.51
C LYS A 304 21.77 3.46 -1.26
N LEU A 305 20.45 3.68 -1.26
CA LEU A 305 19.49 2.83 -1.98
C LEU A 305 19.82 2.73 -3.47
N ARG A 306 20.15 3.84 -4.12
CA ARG A 306 20.47 3.83 -5.56
C ARG A 306 21.75 3.05 -5.85
N LYS A 307 22.76 3.13 -4.98
CA LYS A 307 23.97 2.28 -5.06
C LYS A 307 23.64 0.81 -4.81
N MET A 308 22.76 0.51 -3.86
CA MET A 308 22.26 -0.85 -3.60
C MET A 308 21.53 -1.43 -4.83
N VAL A 309 20.68 -0.63 -5.49
CA VAL A 309 20.01 -1.02 -6.75
C VAL A 309 21.06 -1.31 -7.84
N ALA A 310 22.09 -0.48 -7.99
CA ALA A 310 23.16 -0.71 -8.96
C ALA A 310 23.98 -1.99 -8.69
N VAL A 311 24.25 -2.31 -7.41
CA VAL A 311 24.88 -3.59 -7.03
C VAL A 311 24.02 -4.77 -7.50
N ARG A 312 22.70 -4.66 -7.36
CA ARG A 312 21.74 -5.69 -7.77
C ARG A 312 21.61 -5.78 -9.29
N ASP A 313 21.62 -4.67 -10.03
CA ASP A 313 21.71 -4.68 -11.50
C ASP A 313 22.95 -5.48 -11.96
N ALA A 314 24.13 -5.20 -11.38
CA ALA A 314 25.36 -5.90 -11.73
C ALA A 314 25.31 -7.40 -11.40
N ARG A 315 24.60 -7.76 -10.32
CA ARG A 315 24.34 -9.15 -9.94
C ARG A 315 23.42 -9.84 -10.96
N ILE A 316 22.32 -9.20 -11.34
CA ILE A 316 21.36 -9.67 -12.35
C ILE A 316 22.09 -9.97 -13.66
N TRP A 317 22.97 -9.07 -14.14
CA TRP A 317 23.73 -9.30 -15.36
C TRP A 317 24.66 -10.52 -15.27
N LYS A 318 25.34 -10.70 -14.13
CA LYS A 318 26.18 -11.90 -13.91
C LYS A 318 25.33 -13.18 -13.98
N ILE A 319 24.19 -13.21 -13.29
CA ILE A 319 23.29 -14.37 -13.29
C ILE A 319 22.75 -14.64 -14.69
N ALA A 320 22.27 -13.61 -15.40
CA ALA A 320 21.75 -13.72 -16.77
C ALA A 320 22.80 -14.27 -17.75
N GLN A 321 24.08 -13.95 -17.54
CA GLN A 321 25.23 -14.49 -18.29
C GLN A 321 25.65 -15.90 -17.85
N GLY A 322 24.93 -16.53 -16.92
CA GLY A 322 25.25 -17.86 -16.37
C GLY A 322 26.46 -17.88 -15.44
N LYS A 323 26.88 -16.73 -14.90
CA LYS A 323 28.00 -16.63 -13.95
C LYS A 323 27.49 -16.84 -12.52
N ALA A 324 28.31 -17.51 -11.72
CA ALA A 324 28.06 -17.66 -10.30
C ALA A 324 28.15 -16.31 -9.57
N VAL A 325 27.33 -16.13 -8.55
CA VAL A 325 27.31 -14.98 -7.65
C VAL A 325 27.31 -15.45 -6.20
N SER A 326 27.79 -14.62 -5.27
CA SER A 326 27.72 -14.92 -3.84
C SER A 326 26.29 -15.07 -3.37
N GLU A 327 26.02 -15.87 -2.34
CA GLU A 327 24.68 -15.96 -1.75
C GLU A 327 24.25 -14.61 -1.15
N LYS A 328 25.14 -14.00 -0.34
CA LYS A 328 24.93 -12.67 0.24
C LYS A 328 25.23 -11.57 -0.77
N ILE A 329 24.40 -10.53 -0.78
CA ILE A 329 24.63 -9.29 -1.53
C ILE A 329 25.56 -8.40 -0.70
N ASP A 330 26.58 -7.84 -1.32
CA ASP A 330 27.56 -6.97 -0.65
C ASP A 330 27.18 -5.50 -0.85
N ASP A 331 26.55 -4.93 0.18
CA ASP A 331 26.17 -3.51 0.22
C ASP A 331 27.19 -2.64 1.00
N SER A 332 28.35 -3.18 1.38
CA SER A 332 29.33 -2.43 2.20
C SER A 332 29.88 -1.18 1.50
N GLY A 333 29.89 -1.17 0.17
CA GLY A 333 30.31 -0.02 -0.65
C GLY A 333 29.21 1.01 -0.97
N THR A 334 28.02 0.89 -0.36
CA THR A 334 26.86 1.73 -0.70
C THR A 334 26.75 3.00 0.14
N GLY A 335 27.64 3.20 1.11
CA GLY A 335 27.68 4.38 1.97
C GLY A 335 27.02 4.16 3.34
N ASP A 336 27.25 5.12 4.23
CA ASP A 336 26.81 5.09 5.62
C ASP A 336 25.64 6.04 5.85
N PHE A 337 24.95 5.84 6.98
CA PHE A 337 23.85 6.71 7.39
C PHE A 337 24.36 7.95 8.11
N VAL A 338 23.58 9.03 8.02
CA VAL A 338 23.79 10.22 8.84
C VAL A 338 23.34 9.92 10.26
N THR A 339 24.24 10.08 11.23
CA THR A 339 23.91 10.01 12.65
C THR A 339 23.00 11.19 13.03
N VAL A 340 21.88 10.90 13.69
CA VAL A 340 20.98 11.92 14.21
C VAL A 340 21.12 12.03 15.71
N ASP A 341 21.47 13.24 16.17
CA ASP A 341 21.38 13.59 17.57
C ASP A 341 19.92 13.87 17.95
N SER A 342 19.46 13.27 19.04
CA SER A 342 18.11 13.53 19.55
C SER A 342 17.93 14.99 19.94
N ASN A 343 16.89 15.62 19.38
CA ASN A 343 16.41 16.91 19.87
C ASN A 343 15.43 16.76 21.05
N PHE A 344 14.98 15.54 21.34
CA PHE A 344 14.21 15.20 22.52
C PHE A 344 15.14 15.18 23.76
N LYS A 345 14.82 16.02 24.75
CA LYS A 345 15.65 16.25 25.94
C LYS A 345 15.08 15.64 27.22
N SER A 346 13.82 15.22 27.20
CA SER A 346 13.21 14.51 28.31
C SER A 346 13.73 13.07 28.36
N GLU A 347 13.84 12.52 29.57
CA GLU A 347 14.15 11.12 29.75
C GLU A 347 13.00 10.27 29.17
N VAL A 348 13.36 9.27 28.37
CA VAL A 348 12.41 8.27 27.89
C VAL A 348 12.29 7.19 28.95
N LEU A 349 11.20 7.22 29.69
CA LEU A 349 10.88 6.20 30.68
C LEU A 349 9.94 5.17 30.07
N ILE A 350 10.42 3.93 29.99
CA ILE A 350 9.62 2.77 29.60
C ILE A 350 9.07 2.14 30.87
N THR A 351 7.82 2.47 31.18
CA THR A 351 7.13 2.00 32.39
C THR A 351 6.79 0.52 32.21
N PRO A 352 7.23 -0.40 33.08
CA PRO A 352 6.81 -1.81 33.03
C PRO A 352 5.28 -1.96 33.11
N PRO A 353 4.67 -3.02 32.53
CA PRO A 353 3.21 -3.16 32.51
C PRO A 353 2.54 -3.03 33.89
N GLU A 354 3.13 -3.62 34.93
CA GLU A 354 2.62 -3.57 36.30
C GLU A 354 2.65 -2.17 36.93
N GLU A 355 3.60 -1.32 36.50
CA GLU A 355 3.67 0.08 36.93
C GLU A 355 2.75 0.96 36.07
N ALA A 356 2.62 0.66 34.77
CA ALA A 356 1.70 1.35 33.87
C ALA A 356 0.25 1.18 34.33
N LEU A 357 -0.11 -0.03 34.79
CA LEU A 357 -1.43 -0.34 35.34
C LEU A 357 -1.83 0.61 36.48
N LYS A 358 -0.87 1.04 37.32
CA LYS A 358 -1.13 1.96 38.45
C LYS A 358 -1.39 3.40 38.01
N SER A 359 -1.08 3.74 36.75
CA SER A 359 -1.33 5.06 36.18
C SER A 359 -2.80 5.25 35.78
N PHE A 360 -3.57 4.17 35.68
CA PHE A 360 -4.94 4.21 35.16
C PHE A 360 -5.96 4.58 36.23
N THR A 361 -6.91 5.41 35.83
CA THR A 361 -8.09 5.80 36.58
C THR A 361 -9.31 5.53 35.70
N LEU A 362 -10.30 4.83 36.26
CA LEU A 362 -11.55 4.47 35.60
C LEU A 362 -12.73 4.87 36.51
N PRO A 363 -13.94 5.05 35.95
CA PRO A 363 -15.16 5.24 36.74
C PRO A 363 -15.42 4.08 37.71
N GLU A 364 -16.24 4.36 38.73
CA GLU A 364 -16.69 3.32 39.67
C GLU A 364 -17.35 2.15 38.94
N GLY A 365 -17.08 0.92 39.39
CA GLY A 365 -17.61 -0.30 38.78
C GLY A 365 -16.77 -0.84 37.61
N PHE A 366 -15.76 -0.13 37.11
CA PHE A 366 -14.87 -0.67 36.07
C PHE A 366 -13.55 -1.21 36.61
N GLU A 367 -12.97 -2.18 35.90
CA GLU A 367 -11.62 -2.69 36.11
C GLU A 367 -10.87 -2.73 34.79
N ILE A 368 -9.57 -2.46 34.85
CA ILE A 368 -8.63 -2.65 33.76
C ILE A 368 -7.58 -3.70 34.17
N SER A 369 -7.20 -4.55 33.23
CA SER A 369 -6.16 -5.56 33.41
C SER A 369 -5.27 -5.64 32.16
N LEU A 370 -4.04 -6.08 32.35
CA LEU A 370 -3.14 -6.38 31.24
C LEU A 370 -3.61 -7.68 30.58
N TRP A 371 -3.87 -7.64 29.28
CA TRP A 371 -4.25 -8.83 28.52
C TRP A 371 -3.06 -9.47 27.81
N ALA A 372 -2.21 -8.65 27.18
CA ALA A 372 -0.96 -9.08 26.55
C ALA A 372 0.07 -7.94 26.57
N SER A 373 1.36 -8.28 26.63
CA SER A 373 2.45 -7.29 26.58
C SER A 373 3.66 -7.82 25.82
N GLU A 374 4.52 -6.89 25.43
CA GLU A 374 5.85 -7.15 24.86
C GLU A 374 6.74 -8.02 25.76
N VAL A 375 6.48 -8.02 27.08
CA VAL A 375 7.25 -8.81 28.05
C VAL A 375 7.01 -10.30 27.87
N ASP A 376 5.74 -10.68 27.66
CA ASP A 376 5.32 -12.07 27.47
C ASP A 376 5.40 -12.47 25.99
N PHE A 377 5.20 -11.51 25.09
CA PHE A 377 5.16 -11.69 23.64
C PHE A 377 6.08 -10.69 22.93
N PRO A 378 7.37 -11.02 22.72
CA PRO A 378 8.35 -10.09 22.16
C PRO A 378 8.06 -9.55 20.76
N ASP A 379 7.15 -10.16 20.00
CA ASP A 379 6.73 -9.66 18.68
C ASP A 379 5.64 -8.57 18.75
N LEU A 380 5.05 -8.30 19.93
CA LEU A 380 4.05 -7.24 20.14
C LEU A 380 4.71 -5.85 20.18
N GLU A 381 5.31 -5.46 19.07
CA GLU A 381 6.11 -4.26 18.92
C GLU A 381 5.32 -3.17 18.18
N ASN A 382 4.98 -2.05 18.81
CA ASN A 382 4.17 -0.98 18.21
C ASN A 382 2.87 -1.51 17.55
N PRO A 383 1.90 -2.06 18.31
CA PRO A 383 0.61 -2.49 17.77
C PRO A 383 -0.21 -1.29 17.27
N VAL A 384 -0.93 -1.45 16.15
CA VAL A 384 -1.63 -0.34 15.48
C VAL A 384 -3.13 -0.53 15.32
N GLN A 385 -3.57 -1.64 14.72
CA GLN A 385 -5.00 -1.97 14.59
C GLN A 385 -5.22 -3.46 14.86
N PHE A 386 -6.41 -3.82 15.33
CA PHE A 386 -6.77 -5.21 15.60
C PHE A 386 -8.22 -5.53 15.23
N ALA A 387 -8.49 -6.82 15.06
CA ALA A 387 -9.83 -7.36 14.84
C ALA A 387 -9.95 -8.75 15.49
N PHE A 388 -11.17 -9.15 15.85
CA PHE A 388 -11.45 -10.47 16.39
C PHE A 388 -11.99 -11.43 15.34
N ASP A 389 -11.49 -12.66 15.34
CA ASP A 389 -12.08 -13.72 14.51
C ASP A 389 -13.30 -14.36 15.19
N ALA A 390 -14.05 -15.16 14.44
CA ALA A 390 -15.23 -15.86 14.94
C ALA A 390 -14.93 -16.90 16.05
N LYS A 391 -13.66 -17.22 16.31
CA LYS A 391 -13.22 -18.11 17.41
C LYS A 391 -12.88 -17.30 18.68
N GLY A 392 -12.89 -15.98 18.63
CA GLY A 392 -12.49 -15.10 19.73
C GLY A 392 -11.00 -14.82 19.81
N ARG A 393 -10.24 -15.12 18.75
CA ARG A 393 -8.80 -14.81 18.69
C ARG A 393 -8.61 -13.41 18.15
N MET A 394 -7.61 -12.70 18.67
CA MET A 394 -7.32 -11.32 18.27
C MET A 394 -6.21 -11.29 17.23
N PHE A 395 -6.48 -10.71 16.06
CA PHE A 395 -5.49 -10.44 15.03
C PHE A 395 -4.99 -9.01 15.19
N VAL A 396 -3.67 -8.80 15.31
CA VAL A 396 -3.07 -7.49 15.62
C VAL A 396 -1.97 -7.17 14.61
N THR A 397 -2.01 -5.98 13.99
CA THR A 397 -0.88 -5.49 13.19
C THR A 397 0.19 -4.86 14.08
N THR A 398 1.46 -5.11 13.76
CA THR A 398 2.62 -4.55 14.48
C THR A 398 3.55 -3.83 13.52
N MET A 399 4.20 -2.76 13.99
CA MET A 399 4.99 -1.85 13.14
C MET A 399 6.37 -1.49 13.72
N PRO A 400 7.28 -2.45 14.01
CA PRO A 400 8.65 -2.15 14.43
C PRO A 400 9.47 -1.38 13.38
N THR A 401 9.11 -1.47 12.10
CA THR A 401 9.75 -0.70 11.01
C THR A 401 9.42 0.80 11.09
N TYR A 402 8.34 1.17 11.79
CA TYR A 402 7.90 2.55 11.89
C TYR A 402 9.03 3.50 12.38
N PRO A 403 9.10 4.72 11.83
CA PRO A 403 8.19 5.28 10.84
C PRO A 403 8.59 5.08 9.38
N GLN A 404 9.75 4.48 9.10
CA GLN A 404 10.30 4.44 7.74
C GLN A 404 11.28 3.28 7.55
N TYR A 405 11.18 2.59 6.40
CA TYR A 405 12.18 1.65 5.93
C TYR A 405 13.61 2.21 6.00
N LEU A 406 14.54 1.47 6.60
CA LEU A 406 15.97 1.83 6.66
C LEU A 406 16.75 1.00 5.62
N PRO A 407 17.44 1.64 4.64
CA PRO A 407 18.11 0.93 3.55
C PRO A 407 19.03 -0.23 3.97
N GLY A 408 18.73 -1.45 3.53
CA GLY A 408 19.52 -2.65 3.86
C GLY A 408 19.15 -3.31 5.19
N THR A 409 18.14 -2.81 5.88
CA THR A 409 17.49 -3.49 7.01
C THR A 409 16.16 -4.06 6.51
N PRO A 410 15.96 -5.40 6.50
CA PRO A 410 14.68 -5.98 6.07
C PRO A 410 13.50 -5.41 6.86
N VAL A 411 12.39 -5.16 6.17
CA VAL A 411 11.10 -4.90 6.83
C VAL A 411 10.63 -6.18 7.52
N SER A 412 10.04 -6.05 8.70
CA SER A 412 9.71 -7.20 9.56
C SER A 412 8.40 -7.03 10.33
N ASP A 413 7.54 -6.13 9.84
CA ASP A 413 6.23 -5.87 10.42
C ASP A 413 5.33 -7.10 10.23
N LYS A 414 4.38 -7.31 11.16
CA LYS A 414 3.67 -8.58 11.29
C LYS A 414 2.17 -8.39 11.47
N VAL A 415 1.44 -9.48 11.22
CA VAL A 415 0.12 -9.75 11.79
C VAL A 415 0.28 -10.90 12.79
N LEU A 416 -0.12 -10.66 14.03
CA LEU A 416 -0.09 -11.63 15.12
C LEU A 416 -1.49 -12.12 15.44
N ILE A 417 -1.61 -13.37 15.89
CA ILE A 417 -2.84 -13.95 16.46
C ILE A 417 -2.60 -14.21 17.93
N PHE A 418 -3.44 -13.63 18.79
CA PHE A 418 -3.45 -13.88 20.23
C PHE A 418 -4.67 -14.71 20.64
N GLU A 419 -4.46 -15.62 21.59
CA GLU A 419 -5.51 -16.51 22.12
C GLU A 419 -5.51 -16.49 23.65
N ASP A 420 -6.69 -16.23 24.24
CA ASP A 420 -7.03 -16.51 25.63
C ASP A 420 -7.75 -17.87 25.67
N ALA A 421 -6.94 -18.93 25.71
CA ALA A 421 -7.39 -20.30 25.42
C ALA A 421 -8.20 -20.91 26.57
N ASP A 422 -7.88 -20.54 27.81
CA ASP A 422 -8.57 -21.01 29.00
C ASP A 422 -9.65 -20.02 29.51
N ARG A 423 -9.77 -18.85 28.86
CA ARG A 423 -10.74 -17.79 29.16
C ARG A 423 -10.52 -17.17 30.53
N ASN A 424 -9.27 -17.07 30.96
CA ASN A 424 -8.90 -16.49 32.25
C ASN A 424 -8.81 -14.95 32.21
N GLY A 425 -8.90 -14.34 31.02
CA GLY A 425 -8.82 -12.90 30.84
C GLY A 425 -7.42 -12.37 30.52
N SER A 426 -6.50 -13.22 30.09
CA SER A 426 -5.18 -12.86 29.53
C SER A 426 -4.87 -13.74 28.31
N ALA A 427 -3.95 -13.32 27.44
CA ALA A 427 -3.51 -14.17 26.34
C ALA A 427 -2.41 -15.13 26.83
N GLU A 428 -2.51 -16.42 26.49
CA GLU A 428 -1.45 -17.41 26.77
C GLU A 428 -0.63 -17.77 25.54
N LYS A 429 -1.17 -17.50 24.34
CA LYS A 429 -0.55 -17.92 23.07
C LYS A 429 -0.54 -16.77 22.08
N MET A 430 0.59 -16.64 21.40
CA MET A 430 0.77 -15.77 20.24
C MET A 430 1.32 -16.59 19.06
N THR A 431 0.77 -16.36 17.88
CA THR A 431 1.22 -16.94 16.61
C THR A 431 1.49 -15.83 15.61
N VAL A 432 2.61 -15.88 14.90
CA VAL A 432 2.86 -14.99 13.75
C VAL A 432 2.07 -15.53 12.55
N PHE A 433 0.98 -14.85 12.20
CA PHE A 433 0.15 -15.19 11.04
C PHE A 433 0.80 -14.77 9.73
N ALA A 434 1.34 -13.55 9.69
CA ALA A 434 2.08 -13.04 8.55
C ALA A 434 3.24 -12.16 9.01
N ASP A 435 4.33 -12.19 8.24
CA ASP A 435 5.56 -11.43 8.46
C ASP A 435 6.03 -10.75 7.16
N GLY A 436 7.11 -9.96 7.26
CA GLY A 436 7.71 -9.29 6.11
C GLY A 436 6.83 -8.19 5.52
N LEU A 437 5.89 -7.66 6.30
CA LEU A 437 5.03 -6.55 5.91
C LEU A 437 5.79 -5.21 6.07
N HIS A 438 5.24 -4.16 5.50
CA HIS A 438 5.77 -2.79 5.60
C HIS A 438 4.68 -1.80 6.00
N LEU A 439 4.71 -1.38 7.27
CA LEU A 439 3.79 -0.44 7.90
C LEU A 439 2.31 -0.82 7.72
N PRO A 440 1.87 -2.00 8.23
CA PRO A 440 0.47 -2.40 8.18
C PRO A 440 -0.43 -1.58 9.10
N THR A 441 -0.90 -0.44 8.60
CA THR A 441 -1.66 0.57 9.36
C THR A 441 -3.13 0.24 9.61
N GLY A 442 -3.63 -0.86 9.06
CA GLY A 442 -5.00 -1.30 9.27
C GLY A 442 -5.20 -2.78 8.95
N ILE A 443 -6.19 -3.38 9.59
CA ILE A 443 -6.58 -4.77 9.42
C ILE A 443 -8.08 -4.94 9.64
N GLU A 444 -8.70 -5.81 8.86
CA GLU A 444 -10.04 -6.34 9.13
C GLU A 444 -10.16 -7.78 8.59
N LEU A 445 -10.90 -8.63 9.28
CA LEU A 445 -11.03 -10.06 8.96
C LEU A 445 -12.25 -10.32 8.09
N GLY A 446 -12.07 -11.09 7.01
CA GLY A 446 -13.17 -11.44 6.10
C GLY A 446 -12.75 -12.52 5.12
N ASP A 447 -13.71 -13.19 4.49
CA ASP A 447 -13.47 -14.24 3.49
C ASP A 447 -12.49 -15.36 3.94
N ASN A 448 -12.48 -15.63 5.25
CA ASN A 448 -11.57 -16.54 5.96
C ASN A 448 -10.09 -16.13 5.90
N GLY A 449 -9.82 -14.83 5.80
CA GLY A 449 -8.49 -14.24 5.84
C GLY A 449 -8.53 -12.85 6.48
N ALA A 450 -7.52 -12.04 6.17
CA ALA A 450 -7.36 -10.68 6.65
C ALA A 450 -7.08 -9.73 5.47
N TYR A 451 -7.82 -8.63 5.41
CA TYR A 451 -7.49 -7.46 4.60
C TYR A 451 -6.56 -6.58 5.42
N VAL A 452 -5.38 -6.30 4.87
CA VAL A 452 -4.32 -5.58 5.60
C VAL A 452 -3.84 -4.42 4.75
N ALA A 453 -3.83 -3.22 5.31
CA ALA A 453 -3.20 -2.08 4.68
C ALA A 453 -1.70 -2.34 4.47
N GLN A 454 -1.18 -2.05 3.29
CA GLN A 454 0.27 -1.98 3.06
C GLN A 454 0.50 -1.01 1.91
N GLN A 455 0.48 0.29 2.22
CA GLN A 455 0.52 1.32 1.19
C GLN A 455 1.70 1.12 0.22
N PRO A 456 1.44 1.25 -1.09
CA PRO A 456 0.25 1.82 -1.74
C PRO A 456 -0.90 0.83 -2.02
N ASN A 457 -0.94 -0.30 -1.33
CA ASN A 457 -1.85 -1.41 -1.62
C ASN A 457 -2.70 -1.82 -0.41
N VAL A 458 -3.73 -2.61 -0.67
CA VAL A 458 -4.37 -3.49 0.33
C VAL A 458 -4.01 -4.93 -0.01
N MET A 459 -3.51 -5.66 0.98
CA MET A 459 -3.20 -7.08 0.93
C MET A 459 -4.41 -7.89 1.39
N PHE A 460 -4.63 -9.05 0.78
CA PHE A 460 -5.43 -10.13 1.34
C PHE A 460 -4.49 -11.28 1.73
N LEU A 461 -4.57 -11.66 3.01
CA LEU A 461 -3.74 -12.69 3.63
C LEU A 461 -4.64 -13.82 4.13
N LYS A 462 -4.33 -15.07 3.81
CA LYS A 462 -5.16 -16.20 4.21
C LYS A 462 -4.34 -17.45 4.45
N ASP A 463 -4.75 -18.22 5.46
CA ASP A 463 -4.30 -19.58 5.74
C ASP A 463 -5.25 -20.57 5.05
N THR A 464 -4.71 -21.50 4.27
CA THR A 464 -5.49 -22.53 3.57
C THR A 464 -5.29 -23.95 4.10
N ASP A 465 -4.35 -24.18 5.02
CA ASP A 465 -4.04 -25.52 5.55
C ASP A 465 -4.29 -25.68 7.06
N GLY A 466 -4.61 -24.58 7.75
CA GLY A 466 -5.02 -24.55 9.15
C GLY A 466 -3.86 -24.50 10.14
N ASP A 467 -2.64 -24.12 9.70
CA ASP A 467 -1.48 -23.95 10.58
C ASP A 467 -1.38 -22.55 11.23
N ASP A 468 -2.38 -21.70 11.00
CA ASP A 468 -2.47 -20.30 11.43
C ASP A 468 -1.35 -19.41 10.84
N LYS A 469 -0.89 -19.73 9.62
CA LYS A 469 0.01 -18.88 8.82
C LYS A 469 -0.54 -18.59 7.44
N ALA A 470 -0.38 -17.35 7.00
CA ALA A 470 -0.82 -16.94 5.68
C ALA A 470 0.05 -17.57 4.58
N ASP A 471 -0.52 -18.48 3.81
CA ASP A 471 0.06 -19.08 2.61
C ASP A 471 -0.42 -18.39 1.31
N VAL A 472 -1.57 -17.72 1.37
CA VAL A 472 -2.08 -16.82 0.34
C VAL A 472 -1.69 -15.39 0.70
N ARG A 473 -1.04 -14.71 -0.26
CA ARG A 473 -0.67 -13.29 -0.17
C ARG A 473 -0.99 -12.61 -1.49
N GLU A 474 -2.10 -11.89 -1.54
CA GLU A 474 -2.58 -11.24 -2.76
C GLU A 474 -2.71 -9.74 -2.58
N LEU A 475 -2.29 -8.95 -3.56
CA LEU A 475 -2.54 -7.52 -3.60
C LEU A 475 -3.88 -7.28 -4.28
N VAL A 476 -4.92 -6.91 -3.51
CA VAL A 476 -6.31 -6.83 -3.98
C VAL A 476 -6.72 -5.41 -4.42
N LEU A 477 -6.13 -4.38 -3.82
CA LEU A 477 -6.30 -2.98 -4.23
C LEU A 477 -4.96 -2.27 -4.35
N HIS A 478 -4.89 -1.29 -5.24
CA HIS A 478 -3.67 -0.58 -5.62
C HIS A 478 -3.93 0.90 -5.77
N GLY A 479 -2.87 1.70 -5.62
CA GLY A 479 -2.88 3.09 -6.06
C GLY A 479 -3.18 4.10 -4.97
N PHE A 480 -3.20 3.68 -3.70
CA PHE A 480 -3.17 4.60 -2.58
C PHE A 480 -1.83 5.36 -2.57
N ASP A 481 -1.84 6.65 -2.26
CA ASP A 481 -0.61 7.42 -2.09
C ASP A 481 0.05 7.04 -0.76
N SER A 482 1.39 7.05 -0.73
CA SER A 482 2.23 6.66 0.42
C SER A 482 2.97 7.86 1.02
N ALA A 483 2.49 9.07 0.75
CA ALA A 483 3.16 10.32 1.06
C ALA A 483 3.38 10.56 2.57
N ASP A 484 2.54 10.00 3.44
CA ASP A 484 2.63 10.18 4.89
C ASP A 484 2.03 8.98 5.64
N SER A 485 2.86 8.24 6.37
CA SER A 485 2.45 7.06 7.15
C SER A 485 1.43 7.38 8.24
N HIS A 486 1.39 8.60 8.76
CA HIS A 486 0.35 9.01 9.71
C HIS A 486 -1.01 9.21 9.06
N HIS A 487 -1.05 9.58 7.79
CA HIS A 487 -2.28 9.92 7.06
C HIS A 487 -2.73 8.78 6.14
N SER A 488 -2.10 7.62 6.27
CA SER A 488 -2.28 6.46 5.40
C SER A 488 -3.67 5.82 5.56
N ILE A 489 -4.00 4.91 4.65
CA ILE A 489 -5.22 4.10 4.78
C ILE A 489 -5.24 3.37 6.13
N SER A 490 -6.29 3.56 6.90
CA SER A 490 -6.45 3.03 8.26
C SER A 490 -7.93 2.95 8.63
N ALA A 491 -8.23 2.57 9.88
CA ALA A 491 -9.58 2.45 10.42
C ALA A 491 -10.48 1.54 9.57
N PHE A 492 -10.00 0.31 9.33
CA PHE A 492 -10.74 -0.69 8.58
C PHE A 492 -11.92 -1.18 9.43
N GLU A 493 -13.10 -1.24 8.84
CA GLU A 493 -14.33 -1.63 9.52
C GLU A 493 -15.35 -2.21 8.52
N TRP A 494 -16.05 -3.28 8.91
CA TRP A 494 -17.16 -3.79 8.10
C TRP A 494 -18.44 -2.99 8.30
N GLY A 495 -19.01 -2.49 7.20
CA GLY A 495 -20.35 -1.94 7.22
C GLY A 495 -21.44 -3.03 7.27
N PRO A 496 -22.66 -2.70 7.74
CA PRO A 496 -23.79 -3.63 7.82
C PRO A 496 -24.25 -4.16 6.46
N GLY A 497 -23.85 -3.50 5.37
CA GLY A 497 -24.05 -3.96 3.99
C GLY A 497 -23.13 -5.10 3.54
N GLY A 498 -22.10 -5.43 4.34
CA GLY A 498 -21.06 -6.40 3.98
C GLY A 498 -19.93 -5.82 3.12
N ASP A 499 -19.76 -4.50 3.16
CA ASP A 499 -18.69 -3.79 2.46
C ASP A 499 -17.64 -3.31 3.46
N LEU A 500 -16.39 -3.26 3.02
CA LEU A 500 -15.27 -2.84 3.83
C LEU A 500 -15.08 -1.32 3.69
N TYR A 501 -15.00 -0.62 4.81
CA TYR A 501 -14.74 0.81 4.88
C TYR A 501 -13.36 1.05 5.48
N PHE A 502 -12.66 2.05 4.95
CA PHE A 502 -11.36 2.50 5.45
C PHE A 502 -11.07 3.87 4.85
N GLN A 503 -10.10 4.59 5.38
CA GLN A 503 -9.99 6.02 5.11
C GLN A 503 -8.55 6.51 5.11
N GLU A 504 -8.28 7.55 4.32
CA GLU A 504 -6.98 8.22 4.24
C GLU A 504 -7.11 9.71 4.59
N GLY A 505 -6.02 10.31 5.05
CA GLY A 505 -5.93 11.73 5.40
C GLY A 505 -5.36 12.62 4.30
N THR A 506 -5.14 13.90 4.65
CA THR A 506 -4.59 14.91 3.74
C THR A 506 -3.17 14.57 3.25
N PHE A 507 -2.70 15.29 2.23
CA PHE A 507 -1.45 15.08 1.45
C PHE A 507 -1.51 13.97 0.41
N HIS A 508 -2.43 13.01 0.55
CA HIS A 508 -2.56 11.88 -0.36
C HIS A 508 -3.32 12.23 -1.63
N HIS A 509 -2.81 11.67 -2.73
CA HIS A 509 -3.32 11.80 -4.09
C HIS A 509 -3.49 10.42 -4.71
N SER A 510 -4.50 9.70 -4.24
CA SER A 510 -4.73 8.29 -4.56
C SER A 510 -5.48 8.09 -5.88
N GLN A 511 -5.10 7.04 -6.62
CA GLN A 511 -5.63 6.70 -7.94
C GLN A 511 -5.81 5.17 -8.05
N ILE A 512 -7.03 4.68 -7.77
CA ILE A 512 -7.33 3.26 -7.64
C ILE A 512 -8.00 2.75 -8.91
N GLU A 513 -7.45 1.71 -9.52
CA GLU A 513 -8.06 1.05 -10.68
C GLU A 513 -8.94 -0.13 -10.26
N SER A 514 -10.07 -0.29 -10.95
CA SER A 514 -10.97 -1.43 -10.80
C SER A 514 -11.51 -1.86 -12.17
N PRO A 515 -12.19 -3.01 -12.25
CA PRO A 515 -12.93 -3.42 -13.45
C PRO A 515 -14.08 -2.48 -13.85
N TYR A 516 -14.39 -1.50 -12.99
CA TYR A 516 -15.44 -0.49 -13.17
C TYR A 516 -14.88 0.89 -13.54
N GLY A 517 -13.55 1.01 -13.63
CA GLY A 517 -12.86 2.25 -13.95
C GLY A 517 -11.99 2.77 -12.79
N PRO A 518 -11.20 3.82 -13.05
CA PRO A 518 -10.39 4.45 -12.02
C PRO A 518 -11.24 5.31 -11.08
N LYS A 519 -10.89 5.31 -9.80
CA LYS A 519 -11.39 6.23 -8.77
C LYS A 519 -10.23 7.08 -8.26
N LEU A 520 -10.46 8.39 -8.17
CA LEU A 520 -9.44 9.37 -7.80
C LEU A 520 -9.82 10.01 -6.47
N SER A 521 -8.82 10.26 -5.63
CA SER A 521 -8.95 10.99 -4.36
C SER A 521 -7.92 12.12 -4.33
N HIS A 522 -8.32 13.26 -3.77
CA HIS A 522 -7.43 14.40 -3.58
C HIS A 522 -7.57 14.96 -2.17
N ASN A 523 -6.56 14.73 -1.34
CA ASN A 523 -6.50 15.15 0.06
C ASN A 523 -7.67 14.62 0.89
N ALA A 524 -7.59 13.33 1.21
CA ALA A 524 -8.44 12.60 2.14
C ALA A 524 -9.79 12.12 1.61
N ALA A 525 -10.16 10.92 2.05
CA ALA A 525 -11.40 10.28 1.70
C ALA A 525 -11.76 9.15 2.69
N VAL A 526 -13.05 8.79 2.73
CA VAL A 526 -13.50 7.46 3.17
C VAL A 526 -13.79 6.64 1.93
N TYR A 527 -13.23 5.43 1.88
CA TYR A 527 -13.43 4.46 0.82
C TYR A 527 -14.43 3.39 1.22
N ARG A 528 -15.09 2.82 0.21
CA ARG A 528 -15.94 1.65 0.34
C ARG A 528 -15.53 0.62 -0.70
N TYR A 529 -15.23 -0.59 -0.25
CA TYR A 529 -14.81 -1.71 -1.09
C TYR A 529 -15.72 -2.93 -0.87
N GLU A 530 -16.20 -3.52 -1.96
CA GLU A 530 -17.01 -4.74 -1.95
C GLU A 530 -16.18 -5.92 -2.49
N PRO A 531 -15.45 -6.71 -1.66
CA PRO A 531 -14.51 -7.71 -2.17
C PRO A 531 -15.14 -8.79 -3.07
N LYS A 532 -16.40 -9.14 -2.81
CA LYS A 532 -17.12 -10.13 -3.60
C LYS A 532 -17.35 -9.68 -5.04
N THR A 533 -17.59 -8.39 -5.26
CA THR A 533 -17.94 -7.83 -6.58
C THR A 533 -16.84 -6.96 -7.18
N GLU A 534 -15.78 -6.70 -6.42
CA GLU A 534 -14.63 -5.85 -6.77
C GLU A 534 -15.01 -4.39 -7.05
N LYS A 535 -16.17 -3.95 -6.54
CA LYS A 535 -16.55 -2.55 -6.61
C LYS A 535 -15.78 -1.77 -5.57
N PHE A 536 -15.23 -0.66 -6.02
CA PHE A 536 -14.52 0.29 -5.17
C PHE A 536 -15.09 1.69 -5.44
N ASP A 537 -15.38 2.43 -4.39
CA ASP A 537 -15.86 3.80 -4.50
C ASP A 537 -15.24 4.72 -3.46
N VAL A 538 -15.25 6.01 -3.78
CA VAL A 538 -14.96 7.06 -2.80
C VAL A 538 -16.28 7.43 -2.14
N PHE A 539 -16.51 6.84 -0.98
CA PHE A 539 -17.77 6.97 -0.25
C PHE A 539 -17.99 8.40 0.27
N VAL A 540 -16.91 9.02 0.79
CA VAL A 540 -16.88 10.41 1.23
C VAL A 540 -15.63 11.09 0.71
N GLU A 541 -15.80 12.16 -0.08
CA GLU A 541 -14.75 13.10 -0.46
C GLU A 541 -14.82 14.33 0.45
N TYR A 542 -13.90 14.43 1.42
CA TYR A 542 -13.92 15.51 2.41
C TYR A 542 -12.52 15.83 2.89
N ASN A 543 -12.29 17.06 3.31
CA ASN A 543 -11.00 17.56 3.78
C ASN A 543 -10.63 17.06 5.20
N PHE A 544 -10.66 15.74 5.43
CA PHE A 544 -10.15 15.18 6.67
C PHE A 544 -8.66 15.48 6.79
N ALA A 545 -8.21 15.78 8.00
CA ALA A 545 -6.78 15.86 8.26
C ALA A 545 -6.21 14.45 8.35
N ASN A 546 -6.64 13.66 9.33
CA ASN A 546 -6.13 12.32 9.57
C ASN A 546 -7.20 11.42 10.24
N PRO A 547 -8.12 10.81 9.47
CA PRO A 547 -9.24 10.07 10.02
C PRO A 547 -8.80 8.67 10.49
N TRP A 548 -8.72 8.44 11.81
CA TRP A 548 -8.24 7.18 12.44
C TRP A 548 -9.31 6.45 13.24
N GLY A 549 -10.58 6.82 13.09
CA GLY A 549 -11.69 6.05 13.66
C GLY A 549 -12.85 5.99 12.69
N HIS A 550 -13.46 4.81 12.61
CA HIS A 550 -14.68 4.54 11.89
C HIS A 550 -15.49 3.54 12.72
N CYS A 551 -16.77 3.80 12.98
CA CYS A 551 -17.62 2.85 13.70
C CYS A 551 -19.09 3.02 13.29
N TRP A 552 -19.91 2.05 13.66
CA TRP A 552 -21.33 1.98 13.33
C TRP A 552 -22.19 1.96 14.58
N ASP A 553 -23.38 2.55 14.51
CA ASP A 553 -24.40 2.34 15.54
C ASP A 553 -25.31 1.14 15.21
N ASP A 554 -26.23 0.82 16.13
CA ASP A 554 -27.20 -0.27 15.99
C ASP A 554 -28.15 -0.09 14.78
N TRP A 555 -28.26 1.11 14.23
CA TRP A 555 -29.08 1.41 13.05
C TRP A 555 -28.29 1.36 11.73
N GLY A 556 -26.99 1.09 11.80
CA GLY A 556 -26.11 1.06 10.64
C GLY A 556 -25.72 2.44 10.12
N GLN A 557 -25.70 3.45 10.99
CA GLN A 557 -25.21 4.79 10.70
C GLN A 557 -23.71 4.86 11.01
N ASP A 558 -22.93 5.49 10.13
CA ASP A 558 -21.48 5.57 10.21
C ASP A 558 -20.96 6.87 10.83
N PHE A 559 -19.87 6.75 11.56
CA PHE A 559 -19.19 7.84 12.24
C PHE A 559 -17.70 7.84 11.92
N VAL A 560 -17.15 9.02 11.66
CA VAL A 560 -15.74 9.20 11.29
C VAL A 560 -15.06 10.12 12.30
N ALA A 561 -13.96 9.65 12.89
CA ALA A 561 -13.13 10.40 13.83
C ALA A 561 -11.81 10.87 13.18
N ASP A 562 -11.66 12.19 13.04
CA ASP A 562 -10.48 12.86 12.51
C ASP A 562 -9.52 13.30 13.63
N ALA A 563 -8.40 12.59 13.71
CA ALA A 563 -7.40 12.65 14.76
C ALA A 563 -6.86 14.05 14.99
N SER A 564 -6.33 14.70 13.95
CA SER A 564 -5.51 15.91 14.11
C SER A 564 -6.31 17.08 14.67
N GLY A 565 -7.54 17.25 14.20
CA GLY A 565 -8.46 18.29 14.67
C GLY A 565 -9.22 17.92 15.95
N GLY A 566 -9.29 16.63 16.27
CA GLY A 566 -10.25 16.05 17.22
C GLY A 566 -11.69 16.20 16.72
N ALA A 567 -11.89 16.12 15.40
CA ALA A 567 -13.18 16.37 14.77
C ALA A 567 -13.93 15.05 14.54
N ASN A 568 -15.24 15.04 14.74
CA ASN A 568 -16.04 13.82 14.60
C ASN A 568 -17.31 14.12 13.82
N TYR A 569 -17.60 13.27 12.84
CA TYR A 569 -18.63 13.47 11.83
C TYR A 569 -19.52 12.24 11.72
N PHE A 570 -20.77 12.41 11.30
CA PHE A 570 -21.65 11.31 10.92
C PHE A 570 -21.70 11.26 9.39
N ALA A 571 -21.17 10.18 8.80
CA ALA A 571 -20.74 10.17 7.40
C ALA A 571 -21.91 10.20 6.41
N ALA A 572 -23.04 9.59 6.75
CA ALA A 572 -24.28 9.65 5.97
C ALA A 572 -24.74 11.07 5.55
N ALA A 573 -24.41 12.15 6.28
CA ALA A 573 -24.81 13.51 5.90
C ALA A 573 -24.01 14.11 4.74
N PHE A 574 -22.85 13.55 4.43
CA PHE A 574 -21.92 14.10 3.44
C PHE A 574 -21.21 13.00 2.66
N SER A 575 -21.80 11.81 2.62
CA SER A 575 -21.49 10.74 1.68
C SER A 575 -22.15 11.02 0.32
N GLY A 576 -21.48 10.65 -0.76
CA GLY A 576 -22.02 10.75 -2.11
C GLY A 576 -21.04 11.36 -3.11
N GLU A 577 -21.34 11.15 -4.38
CA GLU A 577 -20.46 11.52 -5.49
C GLU A 577 -20.36 13.04 -5.67
N VAL A 578 -19.12 13.50 -5.84
CA VAL A 578 -18.77 14.88 -6.22
C VAL A 578 -17.74 14.81 -7.35
N ASP A 579 -17.82 15.73 -8.31
CA ASP A 579 -16.85 15.72 -9.41
C ASP A 579 -15.44 16.03 -8.88
N PHE A 580 -14.49 15.13 -9.08
CA PHE A 580 -13.09 15.36 -8.77
C PHE A 580 -12.58 16.67 -9.44
N PRO A 581 -11.77 17.50 -8.75
CA PRO A 581 -11.23 17.34 -7.39
C PRO A 581 -12.08 18.07 -6.33
N ARG A 582 -13.38 18.27 -6.58
CA ARG A 582 -14.27 18.88 -5.58
C ARG A 582 -14.46 17.91 -4.42
N GLN A 583 -14.64 18.48 -3.24
CA GLN A 583 -14.94 17.76 -2.02
C GLN A 583 -16.18 18.38 -1.39
N HIS A 584 -16.86 17.61 -0.54
CA HIS A 584 -17.99 18.11 0.22
C HIS A 584 -17.56 19.31 1.10
N PRO A 585 -18.40 20.35 1.23
CA PRO A 585 -18.11 21.48 2.10
C PRO A 585 -18.14 21.06 3.57
N GLY A 586 -17.64 21.93 4.46
CA GLY A 586 -17.53 21.63 5.89
C GLY A 586 -18.84 21.14 6.54
N LEU A 587 -18.75 20.05 7.31
CA LEU A 587 -19.85 19.52 8.13
C LEU A 587 -19.71 19.96 9.59
N LYS A 588 -20.83 20.22 10.26
CA LYS A 588 -20.86 20.43 11.71
C LYS A 588 -20.50 19.12 12.41
N GLN A 589 -19.56 19.19 13.35
CA GLN A 589 -19.22 18.05 14.20
C GLN A 589 -20.36 17.73 15.16
N PHE A 590 -20.59 16.45 15.43
CA PHE A 590 -21.70 16.04 16.32
C PHE A 590 -21.32 16.13 17.80
N LEU A 591 -20.04 16.03 18.17
CA LEU A 591 -19.62 16.05 19.59
C LEU A 591 -19.03 17.38 20.05
N VAL A 592 -19.16 17.67 21.35
CA VAL A 592 -18.50 18.80 22.01
C VAL A 592 -17.04 18.46 22.28
N LYS A 593 -16.16 18.85 21.35
CA LYS A 593 -14.73 18.52 21.41
C LYS A 593 -14.05 18.87 22.74
N GLN A 594 -13.40 17.87 23.34
CA GLN A 594 -12.59 18.03 24.56
C GLN A 594 -11.08 18.06 24.28
N TRP A 595 -10.57 17.13 23.47
CA TRP A 595 -9.13 16.88 23.29
C TRP A 595 -8.74 16.60 21.84
N ARG A 596 -7.43 16.63 21.58
CA ARG A 596 -6.77 16.20 20.34
C ARG A 596 -5.29 15.83 20.60
N PRO A 597 -4.69 14.96 19.77
CA PRO A 597 -5.30 14.21 18.69
C PRO A 597 -5.98 12.92 19.19
N THR A 598 -7.07 12.57 18.51
CA THR A 598 -7.88 11.37 18.79
C THR A 598 -7.45 10.20 17.91
N CYS A 599 -7.77 8.95 18.25
CA CYS A 599 -7.42 7.77 17.45
C CYS A 599 -8.30 6.59 17.85
N GLY A 600 -8.93 5.89 16.92
CA GLY A 600 -9.91 4.85 17.25
C GLY A 600 -11.19 5.41 17.88
N CYS A 601 -12.32 4.88 17.47
CA CYS A 601 -13.63 5.18 18.07
C CYS A 601 -14.51 3.96 18.08
N GLU A 602 -15.46 3.92 19.00
CA GLU A 602 -16.38 2.80 19.15
C GLU A 602 -17.70 3.27 19.76
N ILE A 603 -18.80 2.57 19.47
CA ILE A 603 -20.09 2.77 20.15
C ILE A 603 -20.30 1.65 21.15
N VAL A 604 -20.69 1.99 22.37
CA VAL A 604 -20.96 0.98 23.41
C VAL A 604 -22.14 0.11 23.00
N SER A 605 -21.85 -1.12 22.57
CA SER A 605 -22.83 -2.18 22.29
C SER A 605 -22.36 -3.48 22.94
N SER A 606 -22.47 -3.54 24.27
CA SER A 606 -22.00 -4.69 25.04
C SER A 606 -22.78 -4.88 26.33
N ARG A 607 -23.31 -6.09 26.54
CA ARG A 607 -24.02 -6.48 27.78
C ARG A 607 -23.11 -6.51 29.02
N HIS A 608 -21.79 -6.44 28.85
CA HIS A 608 -20.88 -6.28 29.97
C HIS A 608 -20.85 -4.85 30.49
N PHE A 609 -21.32 -3.87 29.73
CA PHE A 609 -21.34 -2.47 30.14
C PHE A 609 -22.73 -2.09 30.66
N PRO A 610 -22.84 -1.14 31.61
CA PRO A 610 -24.13 -0.71 32.16
C PRO A 610 -25.13 -0.25 31.10
N ASP A 611 -26.42 -0.45 31.37
CA ASP A 611 -27.51 -0.08 30.44
C ASP A 611 -27.48 1.42 30.10
N GLU A 612 -27.10 2.28 31.05
CA GLU A 612 -27.01 3.73 30.85
C GLU A 612 -25.86 4.17 29.93
N MET A 613 -24.94 3.27 29.60
CA MET A 613 -23.84 3.53 28.67
C MET A 613 -24.09 3.01 27.27
N GLN A 614 -25.11 2.16 27.04
CA GLN A 614 -25.36 1.63 25.70
C GLN A 614 -25.67 2.77 24.72
N GLY A 615 -25.00 2.75 23.57
CA GLY A 615 -25.07 3.82 22.57
C GLY A 615 -24.18 5.03 22.85
N ASP A 616 -23.46 5.08 23.97
CA ASP A 616 -22.46 6.14 24.20
C ASP A 616 -21.28 5.98 23.22
N TYR A 617 -20.72 7.12 22.81
CA TYR A 617 -19.59 7.17 21.89
C TYR A 617 -18.26 7.20 22.66
N LEU A 618 -17.38 6.26 22.36
CA LEU A 618 -16.03 6.16 22.89
C LEU A 618 -15.01 6.68 21.89
N LEU A 619 -14.01 7.40 22.38
CA LEU A 619 -12.98 8.02 21.54
C LEU A 619 -11.65 8.02 22.28
N ASN A 620 -10.63 7.32 21.78
CA ASN A 620 -9.32 7.44 22.41
C ASN A 620 -8.67 8.78 22.06
N ASN A 621 -7.84 9.26 22.96
CA ASN A 621 -6.93 10.37 22.74
C ASN A 621 -5.54 10.00 23.24
N CYS A 622 -4.53 10.34 22.46
CA CYS A 622 -3.18 9.85 22.68
C CYS A 622 -2.17 10.94 23.07
N ILE A 623 -2.48 12.25 22.98
CA ILE A 623 -1.59 13.34 23.46
C ILE A 623 -2.38 14.36 24.30
N GLY A 624 -1.81 14.78 25.43
CA GLY A 624 -2.42 15.76 26.34
C GLY A 624 -3.39 15.13 27.33
N PHE A 625 -4.40 14.41 26.84
CA PHE A 625 -5.20 13.47 27.62
C PHE A 625 -4.89 12.05 27.15
N GLN A 626 -4.33 11.20 28.00
CA GLN A 626 -4.04 9.82 27.65
C GLN A 626 -5.18 8.94 28.15
N GLY A 627 -6.00 8.38 27.26
CA GLY A 627 -7.15 7.58 27.68
C GLY A 627 -8.29 7.49 26.66
N THR A 628 -9.42 7.00 27.14
CA THR A 628 -10.67 6.81 26.38
C THR A 628 -11.72 7.77 26.92
N LEU A 629 -12.09 8.74 26.09
CA LEU A 629 -13.18 9.67 26.35
C LEU A 629 -14.53 8.97 26.12
N GLN A 630 -15.57 9.45 26.80
CA GLN A 630 -16.93 8.97 26.64
C GLN A 630 -17.88 10.14 26.45
N TYR A 631 -18.85 9.98 25.55
CA TYR A 631 -19.85 10.98 25.25
C TYR A 631 -21.26 10.38 25.26
N ARG A 632 -22.18 11.10 25.92
CA ARG A 632 -23.60 10.82 25.91
C ARG A 632 -24.18 11.21 24.57
N PHE A 633 -24.55 10.22 23.77
CA PHE A 633 -25.06 10.40 22.43
C PHE A 633 -26.57 10.69 22.44
N LYS A 634 -27.03 11.59 21.56
CA LYS A 634 -28.46 11.88 21.38
C LYS A 634 -28.76 12.36 19.96
N ASP A 635 -29.98 12.09 19.51
CA ASP A 635 -30.53 12.68 18.30
C ASP A 635 -30.67 14.22 18.44
N ASP A 636 -30.28 14.95 17.41
CA ASP A 636 -30.45 16.41 17.29
C ASP A 636 -30.98 16.77 15.89
N GLY A 637 -32.30 16.70 15.73
CA GLY A 637 -32.97 16.98 14.46
C GLY A 637 -32.67 15.91 13.40
N SER A 638 -31.90 16.28 12.38
CA SER A 638 -31.46 15.37 11.30
C SER A 638 -30.00 14.93 11.44
N GLY A 639 -29.37 15.22 12.57
CA GLY A 639 -28.03 14.76 12.91
C GLY A 639 -27.97 14.40 14.39
N PHE A 640 -26.76 14.51 14.94
CA PHE A 640 -26.49 14.06 16.30
C PHE A 640 -25.83 15.15 17.13
N HIS A 641 -25.97 15.01 18.45
CA HIS A 641 -25.22 15.76 19.42
C HIS A 641 -24.63 14.81 20.47
N ALA A 642 -23.41 15.05 20.89
CA ALA A 642 -22.73 14.26 21.92
C ALA A 642 -22.11 15.17 23.00
N ASP A 643 -22.59 15.03 24.23
CA ASP A 643 -22.10 15.77 25.40
C ASP A 643 -21.06 14.92 26.16
N PRO A 644 -19.91 15.48 26.56
CA PRO A 644 -18.90 14.74 27.32
C PRO A 644 -19.47 14.33 28.67
N VAL A 645 -19.16 13.10 29.09
CA VAL A 645 -19.39 12.61 30.45
C VAL A 645 -18.05 12.28 31.10
N GLU A 646 -18.07 11.63 32.26
CA GLU A 646 -16.84 11.13 32.87
C GLU A 646 -16.12 10.18 31.89
N PRO A 647 -14.82 10.39 31.58
CA PRO A 647 -14.08 9.51 30.68
C PRO A 647 -14.01 8.08 31.22
N LEU A 648 -14.10 7.08 30.33
CA LEU A 648 -14.01 5.67 30.68
C LEU A 648 -12.61 5.28 31.20
N LEU A 649 -11.56 5.89 30.62
CA LEU A 649 -10.19 5.62 31.01
C LEU A 649 -9.36 6.90 30.97
N ARG A 650 -8.54 7.11 31.99
CA ARG A 650 -7.46 8.11 32.00
C ARG A 650 -6.18 7.50 32.53
N SER A 651 -5.05 7.82 31.91
CA SER A 651 -3.71 7.50 32.40
C SER A 651 -2.97 8.77 32.84
N SER A 652 -2.17 8.67 33.90
CA SER A 652 -1.16 9.67 34.24
C SER A 652 0.19 9.44 33.56
N ASP A 653 0.39 8.28 32.90
CA ASP A 653 1.59 7.99 32.12
C ASP A 653 1.52 8.75 30.79
N PRO A 654 2.44 9.70 30.53
CA PRO A 654 2.43 10.45 29.28
C PRO A 654 2.75 9.60 28.05
N ASN A 655 3.26 8.38 28.21
CA ASN A 655 3.63 7.46 27.15
C ASN A 655 2.56 6.42 26.82
N PHE A 656 1.48 6.33 27.61
CA PHE A 656 0.29 5.56 27.23
C PHE A 656 -0.35 6.19 25.98
N ARG A 657 -0.45 5.43 24.88
CA ARG A 657 -1.09 5.88 23.64
C ARG A 657 -2.14 4.86 23.21
N PRO A 658 -3.38 5.02 23.67
CA PRO A 658 -4.47 4.22 23.14
C PRO A 658 -4.71 4.62 21.68
N VAL A 659 -4.49 3.70 20.74
CA VAL A 659 -4.58 3.97 19.29
C VAL A 659 -5.75 3.25 18.63
N ASP A 660 -6.25 2.18 19.26
CA ASP A 660 -7.41 1.45 18.77
C ASP A 660 -8.20 0.86 19.94
N LEU A 661 -9.48 0.61 19.73
CA LEU A 661 -10.38 -0.02 20.70
C LEU A 661 -11.50 -0.79 20.00
N MET A 662 -11.90 -1.92 20.57
CA MET A 662 -12.98 -2.75 20.05
C MET A 662 -13.55 -3.62 21.17
N PHE A 663 -14.86 -3.89 21.12
CA PHE A 663 -15.47 -4.91 21.99
C PHE A 663 -15.11 -6.32 21.52
N GLY A 664 -14.55 -7.12 22.42
CA GLY A 664 -14.28 -8.53 22.14
C GLY A 664 -15.55 -9.39 22.18
N PRO A 665 -15.51 -10.62 21.65
CA PRO A 665 -16.65 -11.54 21.68
C PRO A 665 -17.10 -11.96 23.08
N ASP A 666 -16.24 -11.75 24.08
CA ASP A 666 -16.59 -11.92 25.49
C ASP A 666 -17.36 -10.72 26.04
N GLY A 667 -17.47 -9.59 25.32
CA GLY A 667 -18.14 -8.36 25.74
C GLY A 667 -17.22 -7.35 26.45
N ALA A 668 -15.97 -7.70 26.75
CA ALA A 668 -15.01 -6.74 27.31
C ALA A 668 -14.54 -5.74 26.24
N LEU A 669 -14.12 -4.55 26.67
CA LEU A 669 -13.49 -3.59 25.77
C LEU A 669 -11.97 -3.81 25.78
N TYR A 670 -11.38 -3.95 24.61
CA TYR A 670 -9.93 -4.09 24.45
C TYR A 670 -9.34 -2.79 23.90
N ILE A 671 -8.14 -2.42 24.34
CA ILE A 671 -7.45 -1.20 23.93
C ILE A 671 -6.02 -1.56 23.53
N LEU A 672 -5.61 -1.16 22.32
CA LEU A 672 -4.21 -1.21 21.90
C LEU A 672 -3.46 0.02 22.40
N ASP A 673 -2.38 -0.23 23.13
CA ASP A 673 -1.45 0.78 23.60
C ASP A 673 -0.19 0.77 22.72
N TRP A 674 -0.11 1.74 21.83
CA TRP A 674 1.08 2.00 21.04
C TRP A 674 2.12 2.70 21.92
N PHE A 675 3.12 1.96 22.39
CA PHE A 675 4.21 2.60 23.11
C PHE A 675 5.20 3.31 22.17
N ASN A 676 5.05 4.62 21.97
CA ASN A 676 6.12 5.44 21.37
C ASN A 676 6.21 6.83 22.00
N PRO A 677 7.30 7.14 22.73
CA PRO A 677 7.52 8.45 23.33
C PRO A 677 7.59 9.58 22.28
N LEU A 678 8.12 9.29 21.09
CA LEU A 678 8.29 10.24 20.00
C LEU A 678 7.37 9.87 18.83
N VAL A 679 6.18 10.49 18.78
CA VAL A 679 5.20 10.21 17.71
C VAL A 679 5.41 11.13 16.51
N GLY A 680 5.49 12.45 16.72
CA GLY A 680 5.51 13.43 15.62
C GLY A 680 6.76 13.42 14.74
N HIS A 681 6.58 13.45 13.41
CA HIS A 681 7.67 13.50 12.42
C HIS A 681 8.15 14.92 12.08
N MET A 682 7.32 15.94 12.34
CA MET A 682 7.73 17.34 12.15
C MET A 682 8.59 17.85 13.31
N GLN A 683 8.34 17.35 14.52
CA GLN A 683 9.01 17.77 15.74
C GLN A 683 10.31 17.02 15.98
N HIS A 684 10.39 15.76 15.54
CA HIS A 684 11.53 14.87 15.75
C HIS A 684 11.91 14.17 14.45
N SER A 685 13.21 13.98 14.21
CA SER A 685 13.68 13.21 13.05
C SER A 685 13.03 11.83 13.03
N ILE A 686 12.75 11.34 11.83
CA ILE A 686 12.32 9.94 11.58
C ILE A 686 13.39 8.94 12.04
N ARG A 687 14.66 9.35 12.13
CA ARG A 687 15.78 8.55 12.61
C ARG A 687 16.24 8.92 14.03
N ASP A 688 15.40 9.62 14.80
CA ASP A 688 15.74 9.92 16.19
C ASP A 688 15.92 8.60 16.99
N PRO A 689 17.06 8.42 17.69
CA PRO A 689 17.35 7.17 18.39
C PRO A 689 16.41 6.88 19.57
N ASN A 690 15.64 7.87 20.03
CA ASN A 690 14.66 7.71 21.10
C ASN A 690 13.28 7.23 20.64
N ARG A 691 13.08 6.99 19.34
CA ARG A 691 11.84 6.37 18.85
C ARG A 691 11.80 4.91 19.27
N ASP A 692 10.75 4.54 19.99
CA ASP A 692 10.54 3.16 20.38
C ASP A 692 10.14 2.29 19.19
N LYS A 693 10.60 1.04 19.23
CA LYS A 693 10.40 0.04 18.17
C LYS A 693 10.02 -1.34 18.70
N SER A 694 9.85 -1.50 20.00
CA SER A 694 9.85 -2.83 20.64
C SER A 694 8.79 -3.01 21.72
N HIS A 695 8.02 -1.99 22.08
CA HIS A 695 7.04 -2.08 23.16
C HIS A 695 5.61 -1.91 22.62
N GLY A 696 4.67 -2.58 23.28
CA GLY A 696 3.28 -2.62 22.87
C GLY A 696 2.45 -3.45 23.83
N ARG A 697 1.25 -2.97 24.15
CA ARG A 697 0.39 -3.63 25.15
C ARG A 697 -1.05 -3.69 24.68
N ILE A 698 -1.76 -4.65 25.22
CA ILE A 698 -3.19 -4.82 25.04
C ILE A 698 -3.81 -4.83 26.41
N TRP A 699 -4.74 -3.90 26.64
CA TRP A 699 -5.44 -3.75 27.90
C TRP A 699 -6.89 -4.21 27.74
N LYS A 700 -7.43 -4.84 28.77
CA LYS A 700 -8.81 -5.31 28.84
C LYS A 700 -9.58 -4.57 29.93
N ILE A 701 -10.69 -3.95 29.56
CA ILE A 701 -11.62 -3.27 30.47
C ILE A 701 -12.90 -4.09 30.61
N THR A 702 -13.31 -4.29 31.86
CA THR A 702 -14.57 -4.95 32.22
C THR A 702 -15.34 -4.13 33.24
N ASN A 703 -16.65 -4.33 33.31
CA ASN A 703 -17.47 -3.82 34.41
C ASN A 703 -17.70 -4.95 35.44
N LYS A 704 -17.61 -4.59 36.72
CA LYS A 704 -17.86 -5.45 37.88
C LYS A 704 -19.38 -5.61 38.09
N ASN A 705 -20.04 -6.33 37.20
CA ASN A 705 -21.44 -6.74 37.40
C ASN A 705 -21.56 -8.11 38.06
#